data_AF-A0A815NIR2-F1
#
_entry.id   AF-A0A815NIR2-F1
#
_cell.length_a   1.000
_cell.length_b   1.000
_cell.length_c   1.000
_cell.angle_alpha   90.00
_cell.angle_beta   90.00
_cell.angle_gamma   90.00
#
_symmetry.space_group_name_H-M   'P 1'
#
loop_
_entity.id
_entity.type
_entity.pdbx_description
1 polymer ?
#
loop_
_entity_poly.entity_id
_entity_poly.type
_entity_poly.pdbx_seq_one_letter_code
_entity_poly.pdbx_strand_id
1 'polypeptide(L)'
;MKMPERSNRERNKDTAIDDNSSIDFDQLKTDINEDLSDEQIPMEELGNTDEDPSARNNRLVAGMGPIESKDESLPVIGYAAEPLLPLGEACAPLSDMFHDLQYYVKMALDETPEEPPDNLTVDESAAIRLYTIEWEKPHYSLYSTLNHILKNSPREELQPFFKYLKLFVSALAKLPCFPPVTVWRGVTKDLSAEFSRGTLVTWWAFSSCTTELTVLENNMYLGTAGERTLFSVEVINGRTIRAHSHFVTEDEILLLPGTHMEVQSLFRPAPDLNIVHLRQIKPTVTLLELPFEGALLYPPLPKKTPWYKKKKTLAEIALIIIACIAGIIVGIIFATRKTPKPPPCYPRNTTIRADYFWSFDCADAREDLTGQYNGTLINGIQFTSPDFSGQGQACQLNRLLFQYISFPRSLNLTLNTSFTMSAWILLTGYRTKTLLTDCNSLNPICIVFIIDDIIMNINILNWNDGSILQQAVASIQSTTCQGCWMYVSFTFNNQTGSTIFYLNGARLGTQSLNMTYPTVNKVNKTQLSYLGVNGISMTNYFYGLVDQLNILYSVKNDSEIQYEATTIFHYNFNNDNINADIGPNNIHGLSHNVYRLVSSNTSTLLFNLTDSYFQSIGFTLFDSNDFEYSIAFWLRIILITPDKINSATAVLQLLGAVSGLATASYSCAISMHVYPAGSIGFFFPKRFAVVDVNGSSIKNDTWTHIGIVYDSPETYYFYQDGILRDTDVSRRYSSIISSNTRFSTSFGGVYLNNSITPKPSNYEQMKCFSGLPVFNYTKMYGGIDDFIFLGRALKSSEIATLAASKTQTDDI
;
A
#
# COMPACT_ATOMS: atom_id res chain seq x y z
N MET A 1 80.45 44.20 -8.09
CA MET A 1 81.88 44.02 -7.73
C MET A 1 81.94 42.97 -6.63
N LYS A 2 82.74 41.91 -6.81
CA LYS A 2 83.10 40.86 -5.81
C LYS A 2 81.98 40.02 -5.12
N MET A 3 82.07 38.70 -5.33
CA MET A 3 81.82 37.61 -4.36
C MET A 3 82.74 37.75 -3.10
N PRO A 4 82.56 37.05 -1.94
CA PRO A 4 82.07 35.65 -1.84
C PRO A 4 81.26 35.20 -0.57
N GLU A 5 80.78 33.96 -0.65
CA GLU A 5 80.75 32.86 0.36
C GLU A 5 79.97 32.84 1.71
N ARG A 6 78.98 31.91 1.74
CA ARG A 6 78.80 30.70 2.59
C ARG A 6 78.37 30.73 4.09
N SER A 7 77.20 30.10 4.28
CA SER A 7 76.89 29.03 5.27
C SER A 7 76.63 29.44 6.75
N ASN A 8 75.80 28.75 7.55
CA ASN A 8 74.99 27.52 7.32
C ASN A 8 73.83 27.40 8.35
N ARG A 9 72.66 26.82 7.95
CA ARG A 9 71.65 26.06 8.76
C ARG A 9 71.03 26.73 10.02
N GLU A 10 69.82 26.45 10.51
CA GLU A 10 68.64 25.61 10.18
C GLU A 10 67.44 26.17 11.01
N ARG A 11 66.14 25.91 10.83
CA ARG A 11 65.31 25.07 9.93
C ARG A 11 63.87 25.67 9.88
N ASN A 12 63.08 25.41 8.83
CA ASN A 12 61.61 25.69 8.77
C ASN A 12 60.80 24.55 9.43
N LYS A 13 59.51 24.62 9.82
CA LYS A 13 58.27 25.34 9.38
C LYS A 13 57.51 24.76 8.17
N ASP A 14 56.29 24.28 8.48
CA ASP A 14 54.97 24.48 7.86
C ASP A 14 54.64 24.10 6.38
N THR A 15 53.55 23.32 6.27
CA THR A 15 52.41 23.39 5.31
C THR A 15 52.57 23.24 3.77
N ALA A 16 52.13 22.06 3.29
CA ALA A 16 50.90 21.80 2.50
C ALA A 16 50.76 22.12 0.98
N ILE A 17 49.87 21.30 0.36
CA ILE A 17 49.10 21.42 -0.91
C ILE A 17 49.70 20.78 -2.19
N ASP A 18 48.97 19.75 -2.68
CA ASP A 18 48.67 19.20 -4.05
C ASP A 18 49.79 19.11 -5.12
N ASP A 19 49.80 18.18 -6.11
CA ASP A 19 48.68 17.64 -6.90
C ASP A 19 49.09 16.38 -7.75
N ASN A 20 48.11 15.56 -8.11
CA ASN A 20 47.97 14.60 -9.24
C ASN A 20 49.10 13.70 -9.85
N SER A 21 48.74 12.40 -10.02
CA SER A 21 48.69 11.60 -11.28
C SER A 21 49.55 10.31 -11.48
N SER A 22 48.84 9.25 -11.93
CA SER A 22 49.19 8.19 -12.93
C SER A 22 49.73 6.78 -12.54
N ILE A 23 48.88 5.76 -12.82
CA ILE A 23 49.11 4.44 -13.49
C ILE A 23 50.17 3.48 -12.88
N ASP A 24 49.88 2.35 -12.23
CA ASP A 24 48.99 1.16 -12.45
C ASP A 24 49.61 -0.05 -13.21
N PHE A 25 49.21 -1.24 -12.74
CA PHE A 25 49.32 -2.65 -13.20
C PHE A 25 50.63 -3.46 -13.25
N ASP A 26 50.60 -4.51 -12.40
CA ASP A 26 50.90 -5.94 -12.65
C ASP A 26 52.29 -6.58 -12.41
N GLN A 27 52.23 -7.84 -11.94
CA GLN A 27 53.30 -8.87 -11.80
C GLN A 27 54.42 -8.59 -10.75
N LEU A 28 54.68 -9.42 -9.73
CA LEU A 28 54.76 -10.90 -9.73
C LEU A 28 54.49 -11.53 -8.34
N LYS A 29 53.92 -12.75 -8.35
CA LYS A 29 53.95 -13.72 -7.23
C LYS A 29 55.19 -14.60 -7.31
N THR A 30 55.68 -15.06 -6.14
CA THR A 30 56.37 -16.34 -5.77
C THR A 30 57.26 -16.09 -4.53
N ASP A 31 57.54 -16.98 -3.58
CA ASP A 31 57.08 -18.34 -3.22
C ASP A 31 57.42 -18.58 -1.72
N ILE A 32 56.81 -19.58 -1.07
CA ILE A 32 57.43 -20.65 -0.24
C ILE A 32 56.39 -21.32 0.70
N ASN A 33 56.44 -22.65 0.76
CA ASN A 33 55.57 -23.58 1.51
C ASN A 33 56.26 -24.11 2.81
N GLU A 34 55.59 -25.06 3.47
CA GLU A 34 56.04 -25.96 4.56
C GLU A 34 55.90 -25.41 6.01
N ASP A 35 55.31 -26.13 7.00
CA ASP A 35 54.57 -27.42 7.01
C ASP A 35 53.77 -27.58 8.34
N LEU A 36 52.97 -28.66 8.47
CA LEU A 36 52.30 -29.26 9.66
C LEU A 36 50.80 -28.95 9.95
N SER A 37 49.95 -29.84 9.41
CA SER A 37 48.79 -30.58 10.03
C SER A 37 48.55 -30.49 11.55
N ASP A 38 47.35 -30.73 12.12
CA ASP A 38 45.99 -31.00 11.59
C ASP A 38 44.99 -30.87 12.76
N GLU A 39 43.82 -30.24 12.55
CA GLU A 39 42.51 -30.77 12.97
C GLU A 39 41.38 -29.90 12.34
N GLN A 40 40.62 -30.49 11.41
CA GLN A 40 39.60 -29.78 10.62
C GLN A 40 38.24 -29.77 11.31
N ILE A 41 37.58 -28.61 11.29
CA ILE A 41 36.11 -28.49 11.26
C ILE A 41 35.75 -27.81 9.93
N PRO A 42 34.74 -28.28 9.17
CA PRO A 42 34.57 -27.85 7.78
C PRO A 42 34.07 -26.41 7.65
N MET A 43 34.77 -25.60 6.85
CA MET A 43 34.14 -24.45 6.19
C MET A 43 33.55 -24.92 4.87
N GLU A 44 32.30 -24.54 4.59
CA GLU A 44 31.79 -24.52 3.23
C GLU A 44 30.92 -23.26 3.03
N GLU A 45 31.06 -22.67 1.84
CA GLU A 45 30.27 -21.59 1.24
C GLU A 45 30.17 -20.23 1.98
N LEU A 46 30.97 -19.28 1.51
CA LEU A 46 30.43 -17.99 1.05
C LEU A 46 31.26 -17.48 -0.14
N GLY A 47 30.58 -17.23 -1.26
CA GLY A 47 31.20 -16.83 -2.52
C GLY A 47 31.72 -15.38 -2.50
N ASN A 48 32.64 -15.10 -3.42
CA ASN A 48 33.29 -13.80 -3.55
C ASN A 48 32.51 -12.89 -4.51
N THR A 49 31.95 -11.79 -4.03
CA THR A 49 31.43 -10.68 -4.85
C THR A 49 31.80 -9.35 -4.22
N ASP A 50 32.27 -8.40 -5.03
CA ASP A 50 32.60 -7.04 -4.60
C ASP A 50 31.32 -6.29 -4.16
N GLU A 51 31.21 -6.00 -2.87
CA GLU A 51 30.07 -5.29 -2.27
C GLU A 51 30.48 -3.95 -1.64
N ASP A 52 29.57 -2.98 -1.76
CA ASP A 52 29.63 -1.64 -1.14
C ASP A 52 29.83 -1.74 0.38
N PRO A 53 30.81 -1.03 0.99
CA PRO A 53 31.00 -1.01 2.43
C PRO A 53 29.76 -0.55 3.23
N SER A 54 28.76 0.11 2.62
CA SER A 54 27.52 0.48 3.31
C SER A 54 26.57 -0.70 3.59
N ALA A 55 26.82 -1.88 3.03
CA ALA A 55 25.87 -2.99 2.99
C ALA A 55 26.31 -4.24 3.78
N ARG A 56 26.88 -4.08 4.99
CA ARG A 56 27.46 -5.20 5.78
C ARG A 56 26.80 -5.43 7.16
N ASN A 57 25.47 -5.43 7.27
CA ASN A 57 24.77 -5.69 8.54
C ASN A 57 24.07 -7.07 8.55
N ASN A 58 24.41 -7.93 9.51
CA ASN A 58 23.84 -9.27 9.68
C ASN A 58 22.94 -9.40 10.93
N ARG A 59 22.58 -8.31 11.62
CA ARG A 59 21.86 -8.35 12.92
C ARG A 59 20.48 -9.00 12.89
N LEU A 60 19.75 -8.82 11.79
CA LEU A 60 18.48 -9.52 11.61
C LEU A 60 18.67 -11.03 11.39
N VAL A 61 19.91 -11.54 11.19
CA VAL A 61 20.26 -12.96 10.88
C VAL A 61 21.14 -13.63 11.93
N ALA A 62 21.40 -13.00 13.07
CA ALA A 62 22.17 -13.62 14.16
C ALA A 62 21.68 -15.07 14.45
N GLY A 63 22.60 -16.03 14.29
CA GLY A 63 22.26 -17.44 14.10
C GLY A 63 21.62 -18.09 15.33
N MET A 64 20.37 -18.53 15.19
CA MET A 64 19.69 -19.25 16.27
C MET A 64 20.17 -20.70 16.35
N GLY A 65 21.12 -21.00 17.26
CA GLY A 65 21.34 -22.38 17.73
C GLY A 65 20.05 -22.99 18.35
N PRO A 66 20.02 -24.30 18.65
CA PRO A 66 18.80 -24.97 19.10
C PRO A 66 18.23 -24.35 20.38
N ILE A 67 16.89 -24.27 20.44
CA ILE A 67 16.15 -23.86 21.63
C ILE A 67 16.10 -25.01 22.63
N GLU A 68 16.66 -24.77 23.81
CA GLU A 68 16.51 -25.68 24.94
C GLU A 68 15.05 -25.69 25.41
N SER A 69 14.42 -26.86 25.32
CA SER A 69 13.12 -27.09 25.94
C SER A 69 13.29 -27.35 27.44
N LYS A 70 12.58 -26.55 28.25
CA LYS A 70 12.44 -26.59 29.73
C LYS A 70 13.47 -25.79 30.55
N ASP A 71 13.07 -24.56 30.89
CA ASP A 71 12.90 -24.06 32.27
C ASP A 71 14.10 -24.13 33.28
N GLU A 72 15.33 -24.39 32.85
CA GLU A 72 16.52 -24.46 33.73
C GLU A 72 17.54 -23.32 33.54
N SER A 73 17.40 -22.50 32.50
CA SER A 73 18.22 -21.30 32.29
C SER A 73 17.89 -20.20 33.31
N LEU A 74 18.84 -19.86 34.17
CA LEU A 74 18.70 -18.84 35.21
C LEU A 74 18.32 -17.43 34.66
N PRO A 75 17.65 -16.57 35.44
CA PRO A 75 17.29 -15.22 35.02
C PRO A 75 18.49 -14.27 34.92
N VAL A 76 18.35 -13.18 34.17
CA VAL A 76 19.37 -12.12 34.04
C VAL A 76 19.22 -11.14 35.21
N ILE A 77 20.03 -11.35 36.24
CA ILE A 77 20.01 -10.64 37.53
C ILE A 77 21.43 -10.22 37.95
N GLY A 78 21.54 -9.37 38.98
CA GLY A 78 22.81 -8.94 39.59
C GLY A 78 23.41 -7.70 38.92
N TYR A 79 23.28 -7.57 37.59
CA TYR A 79 23.73 -6.38 36.85
C TYR A 79 23.09 -5.07 37.36
N ALA A 80 21.87 -5.13 37.91
CA ALA A 80 21.17 -3.96 38.45
C ALA A 80 21.87 -3.36 39.69
N ALA A 81 22.71 -4.13 40.40
CA ALA A 81 23.46 -3.67 41.56
C ALA A 81 24.72 -2.87 41.21
N GLU A 82 25.19 -2.91 39.96
CA GLU A 82 26.30 -2.08 39.50
C GLU A 82 25.92 -0.58 39.53
N PRO A 83 26.88 0.33 39.77
CA PRO A 83 26.66 1.76 39.60
C PRO A 83 26.37 2.10 38.13
N LEU A 84 25.58 3.14 37.89
CA LEU A 84 25.44 3.72 36.55
C LEU A 84 26.71 4.52 36.24
N LEU A 85 27.44 4.13 35.19
CA LEU A 85 28.75 4.67 34.82
C LEU A 85 28.73 5.24 33.39
N PRO A 86 29.64 6.16 33.03
CA PRO A 86 29.87 6.56 31.64
C PRO A 86 30.26 5.37 30.76
N LEU A 87 30.03 5.45 29.45
CA LEU A 87 30.19 4.32 28.52
C LEU A 87 31.60 3.72 28.56
N GLY A 88 32.63 4.55 28.58
CA GLY A 88 34.03 4.10 28.64
C GLY A 88 34.36 3.30 29.92
N GLU A 89 33.81 3.70 31.06
CA GLU A 89 33.98 2.97 32.33
C GLU A 89 33.11 1.71 32.39
N ALA A 90 31.92 1.77 31.80
CA ALA A 90 31.00 0.64 31.69
C ALA A 90 31.56 -0.48 30.79
N CYS A 91 32.27 -0.11 29.73
CA CYS A 91 32.96 -1.03 28.81
C CYS A 91 34.36 -1.46 29.27
N ALA A 92 34.95 -0.82 30.29
CA ALA A 92 36.32 -1.12 30.74
C ALA A 92 36.58 -2.62 31.02
N PRO A 93 35.69 -3.39 31.68
CA PRO A 93 35.90 -4.83 31.92
C PRO A 93 35.89 -5.70 30.66
N LEU A 94 35.41 -5.16 29.53
CA LEU A 94 35.30 -5.87 28.25
C LEU A 94 36.52 -5.63 27.35
N SER A 95 37.48 -4.80 27.76
CA SER A 95 38.61 -4.37 26.92
C SER A 95 39.49 -5.52 26.44
N ASP A 96 39.66 -6.57 27.25
CA ASP A 96 40.45 -7.76 26.88
C ASP A 96 39.63 -8.80 26.08
N MET A 97 38.31 -8.59 25.94
CA MET A 97 37.39 -9.51 25.25
C MET A 97 37.13 -9.13 23.79
N PHE A 98 37.36 -7.86 23.41
CA PHE A 98 37.01 -7.32 22.09
C PHE A 98 38.17 -6.56 21.47
N HIS A 99 38.49 -6.90 20.22
CA HIS A 99 39.46 -6.14 19.43
C HIS A 99 38.99 -4.70 19.24
N ASP A 100 39.91 -3.74 19.45
CA ASP A 100 39.73 -2.30 19.30
C ASP A 100 38.47 -1.72 19.97
N LEU A 101 38.01 -2.29 21.09
CA LEU A 101 36.80 -1.84 21.80
C LEU A 101 36.77 -0.32 22.06
N GLN A 102 37.91 0.28 22.42
CA GLN A 102 38.02 1.70 22.71
C GLN A 102 37.79 2.59 21.46
N TYR A 103 38.11 2.10 20.26
CA TYR A 103 37.77 2.77 19.01
C TYR A 103 36.26 2.79 18.80
N TYR A 104 35.60 1.64 18.94
CA TYR A 104 34.14 1.53 18.76
C TYR A 104 33.34 2.27 19.85
N VAL A 105 33.80 2.24 21.11
CA VAL A 105 33.25 3.06 22.21
C VAL A 105 33.35 4.55 21.86
N LYS A 106 34.49 5.00 21.36
CA LYS A 106 34.67 6.39 20.94
C LYS A 106 33.75 6.74 19.77
N MET A 107 33.68 5.88 18.75
CA MET A 107 32.79 6.07 17.58
C MET A 107 31.32 6.19 18.00
N ALA A 108 30.86 5.35 18.95
CA ALA A 108 29.50 5.42 19.49
C ALA A 108 29.22 6.72 20.27
N LEU A 109 30.23 7.31 20.91
CA LEU A 109 30.11 8.61 21.58
C LEU A 109 30.16 9.77 20.58
N ASP A 110 31.15 9.78 19.67
CA ASP A 110 31.36 10.83 18.66
C ASP A 110 30.16 10.96 17.69
N GLU A 111 29.45 9.87 17.41
CA GLU A 111 28.22 9.86 16.59
C GLU A 111 26.92 10.12 17.38
N THR A 112 26.96 10.15 18.71
CA THR A 112 25.78 10.44 19.52
C THR A 112 25.62 11.96 19.67
N PRO A 113 24.44 12.55 19.39
CA PRO A 113 24.21 13.98 19.57
C PRO A 113 24.45 14.43 21.01
N GLU A 114 24.93 15.67 21.20
CA GLU A 114 25.12 16.29 22.52
C GLU A 114 23.82 16.30 23.35
N GLU A 115 22.68 16.48 22.68
CA GLU A 115 21.32 16.35 23.23
C GLU A 115 20.59 15.18 22.52
N PRO A 116 20.74 13.93 22.99
CA PRO A 116 20.04 12.80 22.38
C PRO A 116 18.54 12.81 22.75
N PRO A 117 17.68 12.20 21.90
CA PRO A 117 16.23 12.19 22.13
C PRO A 117 15.81 11.30 23.32
N ASP A 118 14.51 11.27 23.58
CA ASP A 118 13.85 10.41 24.58
C ASP A 118 14.34 10.58 26.05
N ASN A 119 14.96 11.73 26.36
CA ASN A 119 15.55 12.08 27.66
C ASN A 119 16.63 11.08 28.13
N LEU A 120 17.35 10.44 27.20
CA LEU A 120 18.56 9.69 27.52
C LEU A 120 19.73 10.64 27.78
N THR A 121 20.75 10.16 28.50
CA THR A 121 22.06 10.81 28.48
C THR A 121 22.84 10.45 27.20
N VAL A 122 23.91 11.18 26.91
CA VAL A 122 24.86 10.84 25.83
C VAL A 122 25.38 9.41 26.01
N ASP A 123 25.83 9.02 27.21
CA ASP A 123 26.29 7.66 27.51
C ASP A 123 25.21 6.58 27.32
N GLU A 124 23.96 6.88 27.70
CA GLU A 124 22.83 5.94 27.55
C GLU A 124 22.45 5.72 26.08
N SER A 125 22.41 6.80 25.29
CA SER A 125 22.18 6.74 23.85
C SER A 125 23.36 6.07 23.13
N ALA A 126 24.60 6.40 23.50
CA ALA A 126 25.82 5.80 22.95
C ALA A 126 25.96 4.32 23.32
N ALA A 127 25.46 3.87 24.48
CA ALA A 127 25.41 2.46 24.83
C ALA A 127 24.51 1.67 23.87
N ILE A 128 23.36 2.24 23.47
CA ILE A 128 22.49 1.66 22.43
C ILE A 128 23.19 1.69 21.07
N ARG A 129 23.82 2.82 20.71
CA ARG A 129 24.58 2.93 19.45
C ARG A 129 25.67 1.86 19.34
N LEU A 130 26.43 1.64 20.42
CA LEU A 130 27.50 0.64 20.51
C LEU A 130 26.98 -0.80 20.34
N TYR A 131 25.81 -1.11 20.90
CA TYR A 131 25.14 -2.40 20.63
C TYR A 131 24.82 -2.53 19.12
N THR A 132 24.41 -1.44 18.48
CA THR A 132 24.06 -1.39 17.05
C THR A 132 25.24 -1.08 16.11
N ILE A 133 26.48 -1.36 16.48
CA ILE A 133 27.62 -1.28 15.56
C ILE A 133 28.01 -2.70 15.09
N GLU A 134 28.49 -2.82 13.85
CA GLU A 134 29.07 -4.07 13.34
C GLU A 134 30.60 -3.91 13.32
N TRP A 135 31.31 -4.94 13.74
CA TRP A 135 32.77 -4.95 13.80
C TRP A 135 33.31 -5.56 12.50
N GLU A 136 34.51 -5.13 12.09
CA GLU A 136 35.15 -5.70 10.91
C GLU A 136 35.53 -7.18 11.11
N LYS A 137 35.13 -8.03 10.17
CA LYS A 137 35.52 -9.45 10.14
C LYS A 137 37.06 -9.56 10.10
N PRO A 138 37.67 -10.49 10.86
CA PRO A 138 37.06 -11.65 11.52
C PRO A 138 36.57 -11.41 12.96
N HIS A 139 36.55 -10.17 13.45
CA HIS A 139 36.24 -9.90 14.86
C HIS A 139 34.74 -9.87 15.16
N TYR A 140 34.35 -10.45 16.30
CA TYR A 140 32.96 -10.46 16.74
C TYR A 140 32.57 -9.13 17.39
N SER A 141 31.44 -8.58 16.95
CA SER A 141 30.81 -7.37 17.45
C SER A 141 30.24 -7.51 18.86
N LEU A 142 30.07 -6.38 19.57
CA LEU A 142 29.58 -6.41 20.96
C LEU A 142 28.23 -7.14 21.08
N TYR A 143 27.26 -6.87 20.19
CA TYR A 143 25.96 -7.55 20.23
C TYR A 143 26.08 -9.05 19.92
N SER A 144 27.00 -9.46 19.02
CA SER A 144 27.07 -10.86 18.59
C SER A 144 27.61 -11.73 19.72
N THR A 145 28.68 -11.29 20.39
CA THR A 145 29.21 -11.94 21.61
C THR A 145 28.22 -11.88 22.77
N LEU A 146 27.61 -10.72 23.05
CA LEU A 146 26.64 -10.58 24.16
C LEU A 146 25.41 -11.49 23.97
N ASN A 147 24.86 -11.54 22.76
CA ASN A 147 23.71 -12.41 22.46
C ASN A 147 24.09 -13.89 22.39
N HIS A 148 25.33 -14.23 22.04
CA HIS A 148 25.84 -15.58 22.16
C HIS A 148 25.87 -16.03 23.62
N ILE A 149 26.45 -15.23 24.53
CA ILE A 149 26.53 -15.53 25.96
C ILE A 149 25.13 -15.61 26.59
N LEU A 150 24.26 -14.65 26.30
CA LEU A 150 22.87 -14.66 26.78
C LEU A 150 22.10 -15.92 26.34
N LYS A 151 22.43 -16.50 25.18
CA LYS A 151 21.74 -17.67 24.64
C LYS A 151 22.35 -19.01 25.09
N ASN A 152 23.69 -19.15 25.01
CA ASN A 152 24.36 -20.46 25.04
C ASN A 152 25.29 -20.65 26.26
N SER A 153 25.59 -19.60 27.02
CA SER A 153 26.56 -19.67 28.13
C SER A 153 25.88 -19.76 29.51
N PRO A 154 26.57 -20.34 30.52
CA PRO A 154 26.26 -20.14 31.94
C PRO A 154 26.15 -18.65 32.30
N ARG A 155 25.31 -18.29 33.27
CA ARG A 155 25.07 -16.88 33.62
C ARG A 155 26.26 -16.18 34.24
N GLU A 156 27.22 -16.95 34.77
CA GLU A 156 28.49 -16.49 35.29
C GLU A 156 29.33 -15.79 34.21
N GLU A 157 29.27 -16.25 32.95
CA GLU A 157 29.99 -15.63 31.82
C GLU A 157 29.44 -14.26 31.43
N LEU A 158 28.24 -13.90 31.92
CA LEU A 158 27.66 -12.57 31.72
C LEU A 158 28.26 -11.52 32.67
N GLN A 159 28.97 -11.93 33.73
CA GLN A 159 29.49 -11.03 34.77
C GLN A 159 30.36 -9.87 34.24
N PRO A 160 31.28 -10.04 33.26
CA PRO A 160 32.04 -8.93 32.68
C PRO A 160 31.16 -7.84 32.05
N PHE A 161 29.99 -8.22 31.53
CA PHE A 161 29.03 -7.32 30.89
C PHE A 161 28.15 -6.57 31.89
N PHE A 162 28.18 -6.85 33.19
CA PHE A 162 27.21 -6.28 34.14
C PHE A 162 27.20 -4.74 34.16
N LYS A 163 28.36 -4.10 34.08
CA LYS A 163 28.46 -2.63 34.02
C LYS A 163 27.90 -2.06 32.72
N TYR A 164 28.17 -2.70 31.60
CA TYR A 164 27.60 -2.33 30.31
C TYR A 164 26.08 -2.56 30.27
N LEU A 165 25.59 -3.72 30.74
CA LEU A 165 24.17 -4.04 30.86
C LEU A 165 23.44 -3.07 31.79
N LYS A 166 24.08 -2.61 32.87
CA LYS A 166 23.52 -1.58 33.76
C LYS A 166 23.22 -0.30 33.01
N LEU A 167 24.15 0.19 32.19
CA LEU A 167 23.95 1.37 31.36
C LEU A 167 22.94 1.12 30.24
N PHE A 168 23.14 0.06 29.44
CA PHE A 168 22.33 -0.28 28.28
C PHE A 168 20.86 -0.58 28.63
N VAL A 169 20.59 -1.39 29.65
CA VAL A 169 19.21 -1.69 30.08
C VAL A 169 18.57 -0.50 30.81
N SER A 170 19.34 0.36 31.48
CA SER A 170 18.80 1.63 32.00
C SER A 170 18.28 2.52 30.86
N ALA A 171 19.04 2.65 29.77
CA ALA A 171 18.62 3.39 28.58
C ALA A 171 17.33 2.80 27.99
N LEU A 172 17.31 1.48 27.73
CA LEU A 172 16.13 0.79 27.17
C LEU A 172 14.89 0.84 28.10
N ALA A 173 15.08 0.92 29.42
CA ALA A 173 13.98 1.04 30.38
C ALA A 173 13.38 2.45 30.47
N LYS A 174 14.11 3.49 30.03
CA LYS A 174 13.60 4.86 29.88
C LYS A 174 12.80 5.05 28.59
N LEU A 175 13.22 4.37 27.50
CA LEU A 175 12.50 4.40 26.23
C LEU A 175 11.05 3.88 26.39
N PRO A 176 10.07 4.50 25.69
CA PRO A 176 8.67 4.11 25.82
C PRO A 176 8.44 2.67 25.34
N CYS A 177 7.59 1.94 26.07
CA CYS A 177 7.04 0.67 25.57
C CYS A 177 6.24 0.96 24.31
N PHE A 178 6.60 0.33 23.18
CA PHE A 178 5.78 0.42 21.98
C PHE A 178 4.38 -0.19 22.26
N PRO A 179 3.28 0.36 21.72
CA PRO A 179 1.96 -0.26 21.82
C PRO A 179 1.96 -1.70 21.30
N PRO A 180 1.01 -2.56 21.70
CA PRO A 180 0.96 -3.93 21.20
C PRO A 180 0.95 -3.97 19.67
N VAL A 181 1.96 -4.61 19.07
CA VAL A 181 2.22 -4.61 17.62
C VAL A 181 2.79 -5.96 17.19
N THR A 182 2.64 -6.31 15.91
CA THR A 182 3.34 -7.46 15.31
C THR A 182 4.68 -7.00 14.74
N VAL A 183 5.77 -7.64 15.15
CA VAL A 183 7.11 -7.45 14.57
C VAL A 183 7.59 -8.71 13.86
N TRP A 184 8.57 -8.53 12.97
CA TRP A 184 9.09 -9.56 12.09
C TRP A 184 10.60 -9.76 12.29
N ARG A 185 11.04 -11.02 12.22
CA ARG A 185 12.47 -11.38 12.20
C ARG A 185 12.69 -12.58 11.28
N GLY A 186 13.60 -12.44 10.31
CA GLY A 186 14.04 -13.53 9.46
C GLY A 186 15.19 -14.33 10.07
N VAL A 187 15.37 -15.58 9.65
CA VAL A 187 16.58 -16.38 9.88
C VAL A 187 16.79 -17.30 8.67
N THR A 188 18.02 -17.39 8.17
CA THR A 188 18.42 -18.20 7.00
C THR A 188 18.61 -19.70 7.32
N LYS A 189 17.67 -20.29 8.09
CA LYS A 189 17.55 -21.76 8.29
C LYS A 189 16.16 -22.16 8.77
N ASP A 190 15.83 -23.44 8.64
CA ASP A 190 14.63 -24.03 9.27
C ASP A 190 14.82 -24.20 10.79
N LEU A 191 13.93 -23.59 11.57
CA LEU A 191 13.83 -23.71 13.04
C LEU A 191 12.44 -24.21 13.47
N SER A 192 11.57 -24.57 12.51
CA SER A 192 10.15 -24.87 12.74
C SER A 192 9.94 -26.02 13.73
N ALA A 193 10.84 -26.99 13.74
CA ALA A 193 10.83 -28.14 14.65
C ALA A 193 10.93 -27.74 16.13
N GLU A 194 11.58 -26.61 16.43
CA GLU A 194 11.81 -26.12 17.79
C GLU A 194 10.57 -25.40 18.36
N PHE A 195 9.66 -24.95 17.50
CA PHE A 195 8.47 -24.17 17.85
C PHE A 195 7.18 -24.99 17.70
N SER A 196 7.02 -25.98 18.57
CA SER A 196 5.76 -26.74 18.67
C SER A 196 4.60 -25.87 19.13
N ARG A 197 3.44 -25.96 18.46
CA ARG A 197 2.26 -25.15 18.79
C ARG A 197 1.79 -25.35 20.23
N GLY A 198 1.54 -24.25 20.94
CA GLY A 198 1.07 -24.23 22.32
C GLY A 198 2.18 -24.41 23.37
N THR A 199 3.46 -24.47 22.98
CA THR A 199 4.56 -24.40 23.95
C THR A 199 4.87 -22.97 24.36
N LEU A 200 5.51 -22.83 25.51
CA LEU A 200 6.11 -21.58 25.97
C LEU A 200 7.61 -21.60 25.64
N VAL A 201 8.12 -20.48 25.14
CA VAL A 201 9.51 -20.27 24.77
C VAL A 201 10.01 -18.97 25.42
N THR A 202 11.24 -18.99 25.95
CA THR A 202 11.90 -17.79 26.46
C THR A 202 13.05 -17.42 25.54
N TRP A 203 13.00 -16.21 24.98
CA TRP A 203 14.01 -15.67 24.08
C TRP A 203 15.02 -14.87 24.89
N TRP A 204 16.20 -15.48 25.12
CA TRP A 204 17.19 -14.95 26.06
C TRP A 204 18.13 -13.89 25.49
N ALA A 205 18.41 -13.92 24.19
CA ALA A 205 19.14 -12.85 23.52
C ALA A 205 18.28 -11.59 23.39
N PHE A 206 18.92 -10.42 23.31
CA PHE A 206 18.27 -9.25 22.70
C PHE A 206 17.97 -9.59 21.23
N SER A 207 16.82 -9.14 20.72
CA SER A 207 16.41 -9.48 19.36
C SER A 207 15.97 -8.27 18.57
N SER A 208 16.78 -7.90 17.58
CA SER A 208 16.44 -6.91 16.57
C SER A 208 15.33 -7.45 15.67
N CYS A 209 14.23 -6.72 15.58
CA CYS A 209 13.08 -7.00 14.73
C CYS A 209 12.70 -5.74 13.95
N THR A 210 11.93 -5.90 12.89
CA THR A 210 11.40 -4.78 12.08
C THR A 210 9.88 -4.87 11.99
N THR A 211 9.20 -3.75 11.76
CA THR A 211 7.77 -3.74 11.37
C THR A 211 7.57 -3.88 9.87
N GLU A 212 8.61 -3.66 9.06
CA GLU A 212 8.54 -3.60 7.61
C GLU A 212 9.04 -4.91 6.98
N LEU A 213 8.13 -5.69 6.38
CA LEU A 213 8.47 -6.97 5.73
C LEU A 213 9.45 -6.80 4.56
N THR A 214 9.42 -5.66 3.87
CA THR A 214 10.32 -5.33 2.74
C THR A 214 11.78 -5.26 3.15
N VAL A 215 12.09 -4.94 4.41
CA VAL A 215 13.46 -5.00 4.91
C VAL A 215 13.97 -6.44 4.82
N LEU A 216 13.14 -7.43 5.16
CA LEU A 216 13.54 -8.84 5.19
C LEU A 216 13.76 -9.46 3.80
N GLU A 217 13.28 -8.84 2.72
CA GLU A 217 13.46 -9.34 1.34
C GLU A 217 14.93 -9.36 0.89
N ASN A 218 15.81 -8.60 1.56
CA ASN A 218 17.26 -8.65 1.34
C ASN A 218 17.83 -10.04 1.68
N ASN A 219 18.71 -10.57 0.83
CA ASN A 219 19.39 -11.85 1.03
C ASN A 219 20.32 -11.87 2.27
N MET A 220 20.77 -10.72 2.77
CA MET A 220 21.42 -10.61 4.08
C MET A 220 20.48 -10.86 5.27
N TYR A 221 19.16 -10.90 5.03
CA TYR A 221 18.11 -10.96 6.05
C TYR A 221 17.27 -12.25 5.98
N LEU A 222 16.08 -12.22 5.38
CA LEU A 222 15.34 -13.47 5.12
C LEU A 222 15.66 -14.01 3.72
N GLY A 223 15.82 -13.12 2.75
CA GLY A 223 16.07 -13.47 1.35
C GLY A 223 14.89 -14.18 0.67
N THR A 224 15.08 -14.51 -0.60
CA THR A 224 14.04 -15.10 -1.46
C THR A 224 14.25 -16.58 -1.77
N ALA A 225 15.37 -17.17 -1.37
CA ALA A 225 15.72 -18.58 -1.61
C ALA A 225 16.51 -19.19 -0.42
N GLY A 226 16.55 -20.52 -0.34
CA GLY A 226 17.24 -21.26 0.73
C GLY A 226 16.35 -21.52 1.95
N GLU A 227 16.70 -22.52 2.77
CA GLU A 227 15.94 -22.84 3.99
C GLU A 227 15.89 -21.63 4.92
N ARG A 228 14.68 -21.25 5.36
CA ARG A 228 14.49 -20.05 6.15
C ARG A 228 13.26 -20.07 7.04
N THR A 229 13.34 -19.33 8.14
CA THR A 229 12.27 -19.16 9.12
C THR A 229 11.97 -17.68 9.32
N LEU A 230 10.71 -17.30 9.12
CA LEU A 230 10.18 -15.98 9.44
C LEU A 230 9.39 -16.05 10.75
N PHE A 231 9.83 -15.30 11.75
CA PHE A 231 9.08 -15.09 12.98
C PHE A 231 8.12 -13.93 12.81
N SER A 232 6.85 -14.17 13.12
CA SER A 232 5.82 -13.15 13.34
C SER A 232 5.56 -13.10 14.84
N VAL A 233 5.76 -11.94 15.48
CA VAL A 233 5.72 -11.84 16.94
C VAL A 233 4.78 -10.73 17.39
N GLU A 234 3.65 -11.08 18.01
CA GLU A 234 2.81 -10.12 18.74
C GLU A 234 3.53 -9.70 20.03
N VAL A 235 4.08 -8.48 20.08
CA VAL A 235 4.87 -7.98 21.22
C VAL A 235 4.09 -6.96 22.05
N ILE A 236 4.29 -7.00 23.37
CA ILE A 236 3.72 -6.08 24.37
C ILE A 236 4.80 -5.26 25.10
N ASN A 237 6.08 -5.53 24.80
CA ASN A 237 7.26 -4.97 25.44
C ASN A 237 8.43 -4.93 24.41
N GLY A 238 8.23 -4.21 23.30
CA GLY A 238 9.29 -3.80 22.38
C GLY A 238 9.82 -2.40 22.72
N ARG A 239 11.03 -2.07 22.28
CA ARG A 239 11.61 -0.72 22.28
C ARG A 239 12.03 -0.34 20.87
N THR A 240 11.50 0.75 20.32
CA THR A 240 12.13 1.34 19.14
C THR A 240 13.47 1.94 19.55
N ILE A 241 14.54 1.62 18.82
CA ILE A 241 15.87 2.16 19.06
C ILE A 241 16.39 2.95 17.86
N ARG A 242 15.55 3.20 16.85
CA ARG A 242 15.89 3.92 15.61
C ARG A 242 16.64 5.23 15.81
N ALA A 243 16.26 6.03 16.80
CA ALA A 243 16.88 7.33 17.07
C ALA A 243 18.27 7.22 17.74
N HIS A 244 18.62 6.04 18.25
CA HIS A 244 19.85 5.74 18.98
C HIS A 244 20.71 4.67 18.28
N SER A 245 20.20 4.06 17.21
CA SER A 245 20.92 3.08 16.39
C SER A 245 21.91 3.76 15.44
N HIS A 246 23.02 3.08 15.14
CA HIS A 246 23.94 3.46 14.06
C HIS A 246 23.27 3.34 12.68
N PHE A 247 22.32 2.40 12.51
CA PHE A 247 21.56 2.20 11.26
C PHE A 247 20.13 2.74 11.37
N VAL A 248 19.99 4.06 11.18
CA VAL A 248 18.73 4.81 11.32
C VAL A 248 17.63 4.38 10.31
N THR A 249 17.99 3.61 9.28
CA THR A 249 17.13 3.15 8.19
C THR A 249 16.35 1.86 8.48
N GLU A 250 16.69 1.11 9.54
CA GLU A 250 16.16 -0.26 9.77
C GLU A 250 14.84 -0.29 10.55
N ASP A 251 14.40 0.86 11.07
CA ASP A 251 13.25 1.05 11.99
C ASP A 251 13.23 -0.01 13.12
N GLU A 252 14.41 -0.24 13.70
CA GLU A 252 14.71 -1.36 14.58
C GLU A 252 13.88 -1.32 15.88
N ILE A 253 13.07 -2.35 16.10
CA ILE A 253 12.41 -2.65 17.37
C ILE A 253 13.19 -3.76 18.06
N LEU A 254 13.80 -3.41 19.19
CA LEU A 254 14.56 -4.33 20.02
C LEU A 254 13.65 -5.02 21.04
N LEU A 255 13.72 -6.35 21.08
CA LEU A 255 13.15 -7.18 22.14
C LEU A 255 14.20 -7.42 23.23
N LEU A 256 13.77 -7.32 24.48
CA LEU A 256 14.62 -7.48 25.66
C LEU A 256 14.92 -8.95 25.97
N PRO A 257 16.06 -9.26 26.61
CA PRO A 257 16.40 -10.63 27.01
C PRO A 257 15.39 -11.16 28.02
N GLY A 258 15.09 -12.45 27.94
CA GLY A 258 14.04 -13.09 28.74
C GLY A 258 12.63 -12.77 28.23
N THR A 259 12.48 -12.45 26.94
CA THR A 259 11.17 -12.25 26.32
C THR A 259 10.42 -13.59 26.25
N HIS A 260 9.35 -13.70 27.03
CA HIS A 260 8.58 -14.94 27.17
C HIS A 260 7.38 -14.96 26.22
N MET A 261 7.20 -16.04 25.46
CA MET A 261 6.24 -16.14 24.35
C MET A 261 5.55 -17.50 24.30
N GLU A 262 4.32 -17.51 23.76
CA GLU A 262 3.55 -18.72 23.44
C GLU A 262 3.47 -18.92 21.92
N VAL A 263 3.75 -20.13 21.45
CA VAL A 263 3.67 -20.48 20.02
C VAL A 263 2.21 -20.64 19.57
N GLN A 264 1.71 -19.69 18.78
CA GLN A 264 0.32 -19.65 18.32
C GLN A 264 0.06 -20.61 17.15
N SER A 265 0.95 -20.60 16.16
CA SER A 265 0.83 -21.41 14.94
C SER A 265 2.16 -21.53 14.18
N LEU A 266 2.29 -22.61 13.41
CA LEU A 266 3.33 -22.83 12.41
C LEU A 266 2.67 -22.92 11.03
N PHE A 267 3.27 -22.30 10.01
CA PHE A 267 2.76 -22.29 8.64
C PHE A 267 3.93 -22.40 7.63
N ARG A 268 3.78 -23.19 6.57
CA ARG A 268 4.82 -23.42 5.55
C ARG A 268 4.30 -23.04 4.16
N PRO A 269 4.37 -21.76 3.75
CA PRO A 269 3.84 -21.29 2.47
C PRO A 269 4.63 -21.78 1.25
N ALA A 270 5.92 -22.11 1.41
CA ALA A 270 6.80 -22.59 0.35
C ALA A 270 7.66 -23.76 0.88
N PRO A 271 8.27 -24.59 0.00
CA PRO A 271 9.12 -25.71 0.44
C PRO A 271 10.27 -25.28 1.34
N ASP A 272 10.83 -24.09 1.14
CA ASP A 272 12.01 -23.56 1.78
C ASP A 272 11.72 -22.49 2.86
N LEU A 273 10.48 -21.99 2.96
CA LEU A 273 10.07 -20.97 3.95
C LEU A 273 9.10 -21.53 4.99
N ASN A 274 9.50 -21.44 6.26
CA ASN A 274 8.64 -21.67 7.42
C ASN A 274 8.28 -20.33 8.09
N ILE A 275 7.06 -20.21 8.62
CA ILE A 275 6.57 -19.06 9.37
C ILE A 275 6.12 -19.51 10.75
N VAL A 276 6.75 -18.96 11.79
CA VAL A 276 6.42 -19.22 13.20
C VAL A 276 5.71 -18.01 13.77
N HIS A 277 4.48 -18.19 14.25
CA HIS A 277 3.71 -17.13 14.92
C HIS A 277 3.82 -17.27 16.43
N LEU A 278 4.32 -16.21 17.08
CA LEU A 278 4.57 -16.10 18.51
C LEU A 278 3.76 -14.97 19.11
N ARG A 279 3.33 -15.15 20.37
CA ARG A 279 2.67 -14.10 21.15
C ARG A 279 3.39 -13.88 22.47
N GLN A 280 3.87 -12.67 22.71
CA GLN A 280 4.54 -12.30 23.95
C GLN A 280 3.55 -12.28 25.11
N ILE A 281 3.94 -12.93 26.21
CA ILE A 281 3.21 -12.96 27.46
C ILE A 281 4.07 -12.38 28.58
N LYS A 282 3.43 -11.74 29.56
CA LYS A 282 4.16 -11.26 30.73
C LYS A 282 4.53 -12.46 31.61
N PRO A 283 5.82 -12.71 31.91
CA PRO A 283 6.22 -13.83 32.75
C PRO A 283 5.72 -13.64 34.19
N THR A 284 5.46 -14.77 34.86
CA THR A 284 5.03 -14.82 36.27
C THR A 284 6.21 -14.68 37.25
N VAL A 285 7.44 -14.92 36.75
CA VAL A 285 8.71 -14.77 37.46
C VAL A 285 9.56 -13.68 36.82
N THR A 286 10.53 -13.14 37.56
CA THR A 286 11.48 -12.15 37.05
C THR A 286 12.53 -12.83 36.17
N LEU A 287 12.44 -12.65 34.85
CA LEU A 287 13.43 -13.17 33.88
C LEU A 287 14.57 -12.17 33.59
N LEU A 288 14.27 -10.87 33.72
CA LEU A 288 15.23 -9.76 33.63
C LEU A 288 14.97 -8.83 34.81
N GLU A 289 15.99 -8.55 35.62
CA GLU A 289 15.90 -7.62 36.75
C GLU A 289 15.64 -6.18 36.26
N LEU A 290 15.03 -5.34 37.11
CA LEU A 290 14.85 -3.92 36.80
C LEU A 290 16.17 -3.16 37.02
N PRO A 291 16.62 -2.30 36.09
CA PRO A 291 17.90 -1.61 36.22
C PRO A 291 17.93 -0.56 37.34
N PHE A 292 16.78 -0.04 37.76
CA PHE A 292 16.62 0.91 38.86
C PHE A 292 15.20 0.87 39.46
N GLU A 293 15.03 1.39 40.67
CA GLU A 293 13.73 1.44 41.35
C GLU A 293 12.73 2.32 40.57
N GLY A 294 11.52 1.79 40.35
CA GLY A 294 10.48 2.48 39.58
C GLY A 294 10.55 2.28 38.06
N ALA A 295 11.58 1.62 37.52
CA ALA A 295 11.64 1.24 36.12
C ALA A 295 10.44 0.35 35.71
N LEU A 296 9.93 0.54 34.50
CA LEU A 296 8.83 -0.27 33.95
C LEU A 296 9.26 -0.93 32.65
N LEU A 297 9.60 -2.22 32.71
CA LEU A 297 9.80 -3.02 31.49
C LEU A 297 8.46 -3.27 30.78
N TYR A 298 7.38 -3.53 31.53
CA TYR A 298 6.04 -3.78 30.98
C TYR A 298 5.10 -2.60 31.26
N PRO A 299 4.13 -2.29 30.36
CA PRO A 299 3.18 -1.22 30.57
C PRO A 299 2.34 -1.41 31.86
N PRO A 300 1.97 -0.32 32.56
CA PRO A 300 1.29 -0.41 33.85
C PRO A 300 -0.15 -0.90 33.71
N LEU A 301 -0.53 -1.88 34.53
CA LEU A 301 -1.92 -2.36 34.62
C LEU A 301 -2.83 -1.27 35.23
N PRO A 302 -4.06 -1.08 34.72
CA PRO A 302 -4.97 -0.05 35.22
C PRO A 302 -5.34 -0.27 36.70
N LYS A 303 -5.04 0.73 37.54
CA LYS A 303 -5.21 0.67 39.01
C LYS A 303 -6.68 0.56 39.40
N LYS A 304 -7.06 -0.52 40.09
CA LYS A 304 -8.36 -0.66 40.78
C LYS A 304 -8.22 -0.26 42.25
N THR A 305 -9.02 0.70 42.72
CA THR A 305 -8.95 1.24 44.10
C THR A 305 -9.63 0.35 45.15
N PRO A 306 -9.13 0.28 46.40
CA PRO A 306 -9.52 -0.77 47.35
C PRO A 306 -10.52 -0.29 48.43
N TRP A 307 -11.82 -0.51 48.22
CA TRP A 307 -12.85 -0.21 49.25
C TRP A 307 -13.85 -1.35 49.53
N TYR A 308 -13.77 -2.49 48.84
CA TYR A 308 -14.83 -3.50 48.85
C TYR A 308 -14.35 -4.93 49.19
N LYS A 309 -14.11 -5.22 50.48
CA LYS A 309 -13.77 -6.58 50.95
C LYS A 309 -14.61 -7.14 52.11
N LYS A 310 -15.68 -6.48 52.57
CA LYS A 310 -16.43 -6.91 53.78
C LYS A 310 -17.97 -7.04 53.71
N LYS A 311 -18.59 -7.00 52.51
CA LYS A 311 -20.05 -7.25 52.33
C LYS A 311 -20.40 -8.19 51.15
N LYS A 312 -19.52 -9.15 50.83
CA LYS A 312 -19.64 -9.96 49.59
C LYS A 312 -20.91 -10.83 49.52
N THR A 313 -21.40 -11.37 50.63
CA THR A 313 -22.48 -12.38 50.65
C THR A 313 -23.91 -11.86 50.47
N LEU A 314 -24.20 -10.60 50.81
CA LEU A 314 -25.52 -9.99 50.51
C LEU A 314 -25.54 -9.29 49.14
N ALA A 315 -24.36 -8.88 48.64
CA ALA A 315 -24.22 -8.23 47.36
C ALA A 315 -24.49 -9.18 46.19
N GLU A 316 -24.17 -10.47 46.29
CA GLU A 316 -24.34 -11.43 45.18
C GLU A 316 -25.82 -11.67 44.81
N ILE A 317 -26.73 -11.77 45.80
CA ILE A 317 -28.18 -11.89 45.54
C ILE A 317 -28.74 -10.59 44.93
N ALA A 318 -28.33 -9.44 45.46
CA ALA A 318 -28.71 -8.14 44.90
C ALA A 318 -28.13 -7.93 43.49
N LEU A 319 -26.91 -8.42 43.22
CA LEU A 319 -26.25 -8.37 41.91
C LEU A 319 -26.97 -9.24 40.88
N ILE A 320 -27.54 -10.39 41.25
CA ILE A 320 -28.36 -11.19 40.32
C ILE A 320 -29.62 -10.41 39.93
N ILE A 321 -30.34 -9.84 40.91
CA ILE A 321 -31.55 -9.05 40.63
C ILE A 321 -31.21 -7.79 39.81
N ILE A 322 -30.13 -7.08 40.17
CA ILE A 322 -29.64 -5.92 39.43
C ILE A 322 -29.10 -6.32 38.06
N ALA A 323 -28.49 -7.49 37.88
CA ALA A 323 -28.05 -7.99 36.58
C ALA A 323 -29.21 -8.45 35.69
N CYS A 324 -30.31 -8.94 36.25
CA CYS A 324 -31.54 -9.18 35.48
C CYS A 324 -32.19 -7.86 35.05
N ILE A 325 -32.31 -6.88 35.96
CA ILE A 325 -32.87 -5.56 35.64
C ILE A 325 -31.96 -4.79 34.67
N ALA A 326 -30.64 -4.81 34.91
CA ALA A 326 -29.65 -4.26 34.00
C ALA A 326 -29.56 -5.04 32.70
N GLY A 327 -29.80 -6.36 32.68
CA GLY A 327 -29.89 -7.15 31.45
C GLY A 327 -31.09 -6.78 30.59
N ILE A 328 -32.22 -6.48 31.21
CA ILE A 328 -33.42 -5.94 30.54
C ILE A 328 -33.14 -4.51 30.03
N ILE A 329 -32.55 -3.64 30.85
CA ILE A 329 -32.20 -2.27 30.47
C ILE A 329 -31.11 -2.25 29.39
N VAL A 330 -30.09 -3.12 29.46
CA VAL A 330 -29.04 -3.29 28.45
C VAL A 330 -29.62 -3.93 27.20
N GLY A 331 -30.60 -4.82 27.28
CA GLY A 331 -31.36 -5.31 26.13
C GLY A 331 -32.11 -4.18 25.42
N ILE A 332 -32.76 -3.28 26.18
CA ILE A 332 -33.43 -2.08 25.66
C ILE A 332 -32.41 -1.06 25.11
N ILE A 333 -31.23 -0.92 25.71
CA ILE A 333 -30.16 -0.01 25.28
C ILE A 333 -29.40 -0.56 24.07
N PHE A 334 -29.20 -1.88 23.91
CA PHE A 334 -28.62 -2.47 22.70
C PHE A 334 -29.63 -2.59 21.56
N ALA A 335 -30.94 -2.68 21.86
CA ALA A 335 -31.99 -2.48 20.87
C ALA A 335 -32.08 -1.02 20.36
N THR A 336 -31.42 -0.06 21.02
CA THR A 336 -31.46 1.37 20.66
C THR A 336 -30.09 1.98 20.30
N ARG A 337 -28.97 1.36 20.70
CA ARG A 337 -27.63 1.69 20.21
C ARG A 337 -27.43 1.10 18.82
N LYS A 338 -27.77 1.90 17.81
CA LYS A 338 -27.23 1.72 16.46
C LYS A 338 -25.71 1.63 16.56
N THR A 339 -25.14 0.62 15.91
CA THR A 339 -23.74 0.65 15.47
C THR A 339 -23.46 1.98 14.74
N PRO A 340 -22.21 2.43 14.61
CA PRO A 340 -21.90 3.39 13.54
C PRO A 340 -22.41 2.75 12.26
N LYS A 341 -23.48 3.33 11.68
CA LYS A 341 -23.98 2.86 10.39
C LYS A 341 -22.80 2.97 9.43
N PRO A 342 -22.47 1.92 8.66
CA PRO A 342 -21.63 2.15 7.49
C PRO A 342 -22.37 3.17 6.61
N PRO A 343 -21.64 3.98 5.82
CA PRO A 343 -22.18 5.18 5.19
C PRO A 343 -23.52 4.87 4.50
N PRO A 344 -24.58 5.67 4.75
CA PRO A 344 -25.87 5.41 4.12
C PRO A 344 -25.67 5.42 2.61
N CYS A 345 -26.18 4.40 1.93
CA CYS A 345 -26.10 4.31 0.48
C CYS A 345 -26.78 5.55 -0.13
N TYR A 346 -25.98 6.48 -0.62
CA TYR A 346 -26.45 7.46 -1.57
C TYR A 346 -26.62 6.72 -2.90
N PRO A 347 -27.75 6.85 -3.60
CA PRO A 347 -27.86 6.30 -4.94
C PRO A 347 -26.74 6.92 -5.79
N ARG A 348 -25.86 6.09 -6.38
CA ARG A 348 -24.83 6.57 -7.30
C ARG A 348 -25.54 7.29 -8.45
N ASN A 349 -25.37 8.59 -8.56
CA ASN A 349 -25.91 9.37 -9.69
C ASN A 349 -24.98 9.20 -10.90
N THR A 350 -24.89 7.97 -11.38
CA THR A 350 -23.97 7.55 -12.44
C THR A 350 -24.63 7.63 -13.82
N THR A 351 -23.83 7.87 -14.86
CA THR A 351 -24.28 7.77 -16.25
C THR A 351 -24.30 6.33 -16.79
N ILE A 352 -23.85 5.33 -16.01
CA ILE A 352 -23.97 3.91 -16.38
C ILE A 352 -25.44 3.58 -16.65
N ARG A 353 -25.71 3.06 -17.85
CA ARG A 353 -27.03 2.51 -18.19
C ARG A 353 -27.14 1.09 -17.64
N ALA A 354 -27.95 0.88 -16.60
CA ALA A 354 -28.23 -0.43 -16.02
C ALA A 354 -29.68 -0.50 -15.52
N ASP A 355 -30.29 -1.68 -15.63
CA ASP A 355 -31.57 -2.03 -15.00
C ASP A 355 -31.36 -2.60 -13.58
N TYR A 356 -30.22 -3.25 -13.33
CA TYR A 356 -29.76 -3.64 -11.98
C TYR A 356 -28.28 -3.34 -11.83
N PHE A 357 -27.88 -2.84 -10.65
CA PHE A 357 -26.52 -2.39 -10.37
C PHE A 357 -26.11 -2.76 -8.94
N TRP A 358 -25.14 -3.67 -8.78
CA TRP A 358 -24.51 -3.95 -7.48
C TRP A 358 -23.15 -3.28 -7.42
N SER A 359 -22.96 -2.47 -6.38
CA SER A 359 -21.78 -1.61 -6.16
C SER A 359 -20.72 -2.19 -5.24
N PHE A 360 -21.09 -3.20 -4.46
CA PHE A 360 -20.37 -3.84 -3.34
C PHE A 360 -19.73 -2.94 -2.23
N ASP A 361 -19.70 -1.62 -2.41
CA ASP A 361 -19.25 -0.60 -1.44
C ASP A 361 -20.17 -0.38 -0.22
N CYS A 362 -21.41 -0.87 -0.29
CA CYS A 362 -22.48 -0.39 0.58
C CYS A 362 -22.50 -1.04 1.96
N ALA A 363 -23.09 -0.31 2.93
CA ALA A 363 -23.38 -0.79 4.29
C ALA A 363 -24.11 -2.15 4.31
N ASP A 364 -24.95 -2.35 3.31
CA ASP A 364 -25.48 -3.63 2.92
C ASP A 364 -25.09 -3.89 1.46
N ALA A 365 -23.87 -4.36 1.24
CA ALA A 365 -23.33 -4.67 -0.08
C ALA A 365 -24.09 -5.79 -0.83
N ARG A 366 -25.19 -6.31 -0.27
CA ARG A 366 -26.16 -7.14 -0.99
C ARG A 366 -27.09 -6.29 -1.86
N GLU A 367 -27.26 -5.01 -1.55
CA GLU A 367 -28.23 -4.12 -2.18
C GLU A 367 -27.89 -3.86 -3.65
N ASP A 368 -28.87 -4.16 -4.50
CA ASP A 368 -28.94 -3.60 -5.84
C ASP A 368 -29.36 -2.13 -5.68
N LEU A 369 -28.63 -1.18 -6.27
CA LEU A 369 -28.89 0.25 -6.08
C LEU A 369 -30.22 0.72 -6.70
N THR A 370 -30.88 -0.11 -7.50
CA THR A 370 -32.28 0.11 -7.94
C THR A 370 -33.32 -0.39 -6.93
N GLY A 371 -32.88 -1.13 -5.89
CA GLY A 371 -33.66 -1.56 -4.73
C GLY A 371 -34.52 -2.81 -4.96
N GLN A 372 -34.33 -3.58 -6.03
CA GLN A 372 -35.25 -4.66 -6.43
C GLN A 372 -34.69 -6.09 -6.30
N TYR A 373 -33.36 -6.24 -6.23
CA TYR A 373 -32.68 -7.54 -6.25
C TYR A 373 -31.57 -7.68 -5.19
N ASN A 374 -31.88 -7.29 -3.94
CA ASN A 374 -30.93 -7.44 -2.84
C ASN A 374 -30.59 -8.92 -2.62
N GLY A 375 -29.29 -9.26 -2.72
CA GLY A 375 -28.81 -10.63 -2.60
C GLY A 375 -28.84 -11.20 -1.17
N THR A 376 -28.45 -12.46 -1.01
CA THR A 376 -28.19 -13.12 0.28
C THR A 376 -26.81 -13.73 0.26
N LEU A 377 -25.96 -13.34 1.21
CA LEU A 377 -24.58 -13.85 1.33
C LEU A 377 -24.59 -15.25 1.95
N ILE A 378 -23.95 -16.21 1.30
CA ILE A 378 -23.85 -17.60 1.77
C ILE A 378 -22.41 -17.94 2.19
N ASN A 379 -22.27 -18.73 3.25
CA ASN A 379 -20.99 -19.21 3.80
C ASN A 379 -19.99 -18.11 4.23
N GLY A 380 -20.51 -16.99 4.76
CA GLY A 380 -19.69 -16.00 5.47
C GLY A 380 -18.80 -15.14 4.57
N ILE A 381 -19.29 -14.75 3.39
CA ILE A 381 -18.65 -13.78 2.49
C ILE A 381 -18.17 -12.55 3.27
N GLN A 382 -16.98 -12.07 2.91
CA GLN A 382 -16.37 -10.87 3.43
C GLN A 382 -16.25 -9.82 2.32
N PHE A 383 -16.02 -8.56 2.72
CA PHE A 383 -15.73 -7.46 1.83
C PHE A 383 -14.33 -6.93 2.14
N THR A 384 -13.52 -6.70 1.10
CA THR A 384 -12.13 -6.24 1.23
C THR A 384 -11.98 -4.85 0.65
N SER A 385 -11.12 -4.03 1.24
CA SER A 385 -10.82 -2.67 0.79
C SER A 385 -9.31 -2.54 0.57
N PRO A 386 -8.84 -1.83 -0.46
CA PRO A 386 -9.64 -1.15 -1.48
C PRO A 386 -10.27 -2.10 -2.51
N ASP A 387 -11.26 -1.56 -3.23
CA ASP A 387 -11.81 -2.03 -4.50
C ASP A 387 -10.84 -1.81 -5.68
N PHE A 388 -11.33 -1.85 -6.92
CA PHE A 388 -10.53 -1.48 -8.10
C PHE A 388 -10.30 0.03 -8.23
N SER A 389 -11.17 0.88 -7.66
CA SER A 389 -10.97 2.33 -7.70
C SER A 389 -9.92 2.83 -6.69
N GLY A 390 -9.68 2.10 -5.60
CA GLY A 390 -8.73 2.47 -4.54
C GLY A 390 -9.38 2.99 -3.24
N GLN A 391 -10.72 3.02 -3.17
CA GLN A 391 -11.51 3.78 -2.18
C GLN A 391 -12.69 3.02 -1.57
N GLY A 392 -13.21 2.03 -2.28
CA GLY A 392 -14.41 1.26 -1.98
C GLY A 392 -14.16 -0.09 -1.30
N GLN A 393 -15.12 -1.02 -1.48
CA GLN A 393 -15.03 -2.40 -1.01
C GLN A 393 -15.50 -3.42 -2.06
N ALA A 394 -14.64 -4.39 -2.37
CA ALA A 394 -14.99 -5.52 -3.23
C ALA A 394 -15.54 -6.73 -2.46
N CYS A 395 -16.51 -7.43 -3.03
CA CYS A 395 -17.03 -8.71 -2.55
C CYS A 395 -15.98 -9.82 -2.73
N GLN A 396 -15.51 -10.42 -1.63
CA GLN A 396 -14.57 -11.54 -1.65
C GLN A 396 -15.29 -12.89 -1.67
N LEU A 397 -15.04 -13.68 -2.71
CA LEU A 397 -15.61 -15.01 -2.90
C LEU A 397 -14.52 -16.10 -2.82
N ASN A 398 -14.57 -16.93 -1.79
CA ASN A 398 -13.65 -18.03 -1.59
C ASN A 398 -14.26 -19.40 -1.95
N ARG A 399 -13.84 -19.98 -3.08
CA ARG A 399 -14.22 -21.34 -3.50
C ARG A 399 -13.97 -22.44 -2.47
N LEU A 400 -12.94 -22.32 -1.63
CA LEU A 400 -12.59 -23.32 -0.61
C LEU A 400 -13.57 -23.30 0.56
N LEU A 401 -14.30 -22.20 0.72
CA LEU A 401 -15.37 -22.01 1.69
C LEU A 401 -16.77 -22.13 1.04
N PHE A 402 -16.83 -22.52 -0.24
CA PHE A 402 -18.07 -22.64 -1.03
C PHE A 402 -18.95 -21.39 -0.98
N GLN A 403 -18.33 -20.20 -1.07
CA GLN A 403 -19.00 -18.91 -0.96
C GLN A 403 -19.67 -18.46 -2.26
N TYR A 404 -20.87 -17.89 -2.14
CA TYR A 404 -21.66 -17.33 -3.25
C TYR A 404 -22.77 -16.39 -2.73
N ILE A 405 -23.28 -15.52 -3.59
CA ILE A 405 -24.50 -14.72 -3.31
C ILE A 405 -25.68 -15.40 -4.03
N SER A 406 -26.79 -15.57 -3.33
CA SER A 406 -28.06 -16.01 -3.91
C SER A 406 -29.01 -14.81 -4.07
N PHE A 407 -29.55 -14.61 -5.26
CA PHE A 407 -30.53 -13.56 -5.54
C PHE A 407 -31.97 -14.06 -5.26
N PRO A 408 -32.90 -13.18 -4.84
CA PRO A 408 -34.22 -13.59 -4.34
C PRO A 408 -35.15 -14.20 -5.41
N ARG A 409 -34.81 -14.01 -6.69
CA ARG A 409 -35.51 -14.52 -7.88
C ARG A 409 -34.55 -14.47 -9.07
N SER A 410 -34.94 -15.13 -10.17
CA SER A 410 -34.27 -15.00 -11.46
C SER A 410 -34.14 -13.55 -11.95
N LEU A 411 -33.00 -13.23 -12.57
CA LEU A 411 -32.73 -12.01 -13.35
C LEU A 411 -33.41 -12.03 -14.72
N ASN A 412 -34.17 -13.08 -15.05
CA ASN A 412 -34.98 -13.22 -16.26
C ASN A 412 -34.20 -12.98 -17.57
N LEU A 413 -32.93 -13.36 -17.61
CA LEU A 413 -32.14 -13.38 -18.83
C LEU A 413 -32.68 -14.49 -19.74
N THR A 414 -32.89 -14.18 -21.02
CA THR A 414 -33.41 -15.13 -22.02
C THR A 414 -32.79 -14.85 -23.38
N LEU A 415 -32.91 -15.79 -24.33
CA LEU A 415 -32.55 -15.52 -25.72
C LEU A 415 -33.63 -14.73 -26.48
N ASN A 416 -34.79 -14.52 -25.85
CA ASN A 416 -35.88 -13.69 -26.38
C ASN A 416 -35.73 -12.21 -25.99
N THR A 417 -34.79 -11.88 -25.11
CA THR A 417 -34.47 -10.52 -24.66
C THR A 417 -33.03 -10.19 -25.02
N SER A 418 -32.81 -9.05 -25.66
CA SER A 418 -31.44 -8.53 -25.79
C SER A 418 -30.95 -8.07 -24.40
N PHE A 419 -29.68 -8.29 -24.08
CA PHE A 419 -29.12 -7.84 -22.81
C PHE A 419 -27.61 -7.56 -22.88
N THR A 420 -27.12 -6.83 -21.88
CA THR A 420 -25.71 -6.65 -21.55
C THR A 420 -25.49 -7.03 -20.10
N MET A 421 -24.46 -7.81 -19.83
CA MET A 421 -23.96 -8.10 -18.48
C MET A 421 -22.50 -7.67 -18.42
N SER A 422 -22.13 -6.90 -17.39
CA SER A 422 -20.74 -6.53 -17.16
C SER A 422 -20.36 -6.53 -15.68
N ALA A 423 -19.07 -6.71 -15.39
CA ALA A 423 -18.57 -6.75 -14.02
C ALA A 423 -17.09 -6.35 -13.93
N TRP A 424 -16.71 -5.74 -12.82
CA TRP A 424 -15.32 -5.60 -12.39
C TRP A 424 -14.95 -6.79 -11.50
N ILE A 425 -13.89 -7.50 -11.88
CA ILE A 425 -13.45 -8.74 -11.21
C ILE A 425 -11.93 -8.80 -11.04
N LEU A 426 -11.47 -9.52 -10.02
CA LEU A 426 -10.06 -9.87 -9.82
C LEU A 426 -9.96 -11.36 -9.56
N LEU A 427 -9.17 -12.08 -10.35
CA LEU A 427 -9.01 -13.54 -10.22
C LEU A 427 -7.81 -13.91 -9.36
N THR A 428 -7.98 -14.88 -8.45
CA THR A 428 -6.91 -15.34 -7.53
C THR A 428 -6.56 -16.83 -7.70
N GLY A 429 -6.73 -17.40 -8.90
CA GLY A 429 -6.16 -18.71 -9.24
C GLY A 429 -6.73 -19.38 -10.49
N TYR A 430 -5.87 -20.08 -11.23
CA TYR A 430 -6.13 -20.70 -12.54
C TYR A 430 -7.01 -21.97 -12.53
N ARG A 431 -8.35 -21.82 -12.45
CA ARG A 431 -9.35 -22.88 -12.76
C ARG A 431 -10.71 -22.24 -13.03
N THR A 432 -11.56 -22.90 -13.82
CA THR A 432 -12.98 -22.62 -14.07
C THR A 432 -13.69 -21.91 -12.91
N LYS A 433 -14.08 -20.65 -13.14
CA LYS A 433 -14.86 -19.80 -12.24
C LYS A 433 -16.23 -19.55 -12.85
N THR A 434 -17.30 -19.80 -12.10
CA THR A 434 -18.61 -19.27 -12.48
C THR A 434 -18.77 -17.88 -11.88
N LEU A 435 -18.86 -16.86 -12.74
CA LEU A 435 -19.14 -15.50 -12.30
C LEU A 435 -20.62 -15.37 -11.96
N LEU A 436 -21.51 -15.51 -12.94
CA LEU A 436 -22.95 -15.38 -12.76
C LEU A 436 -23.68 -16.62 -13.31
N THR A 437 -24.69 -17.11 -12.59
CA THR A 437 -25.71 -18.01 -13.10
C THR A 437 -27.07 -17.31 -13.00
N ASP A 438 -27.85 -17.26 -14.07
CA ASP A 438 -29.29 -16.99 -13.99
C ASP A 438 -30.08 -18.16 -14.55
N CYS A 439 -30.99 -18.72 -13.74
CA CYS A 439 -31.92 -19.77 -14.14
C CYS A 439 -33.33 -19.18 -14.22
N ASN A 440 -33.94 -19.22 -15.41
CA ASN A 440 -35.14 -18.45 -15.74
C ASN A 440 -36.42 -19.02 -15.11
N SER A 441 -37.16 -18.22 -14.32
CA SER A 441 -38.35 -18.71 -13.62
C SER A 441 -39.51 -19.21 -14.51
N LEU A 442 -39.55 -18.86 -15.80
CA LEU A 442 -40.61 -19.23 -16.74
C LEU A 442 -40.24 -20.42 -17.64
N ASN A 443 -38.95 -20.62 -17.89
CA ASN A 443 -38.41 -21.55 -18.89
C ASN A 443 -37.28 -22.39 -18.25
N PRO A 444 -37.04 -23.65 -18.63
CA PRO A 444 -35.94 -24.48 -18.08
C PRO A 444 -34.56 -24.09 -18.64
N ILE A 445 -34.25 -22.80 -18.70
CA ILE A 445 -33.02 -22.25 -19.28
C ILE A 445 -32.21 -21.61 -18.16
N CYS A 446 -30.95 -22.05 -18.03
CA CYS A 446 -29.95 -21.34 -17.24
C CYS A 446 -28.86 -20.77 -18.14
N ILE A 447 -28.51 -19.50 -17.95
CA ILE A 447 -27.37 -18.84 -18.58
C ILE A 447 -26.25 -18.76 -17.53
N VAL A 448 -25.09 -19.31 -17.86
CA VAL A 448 -23.94 -19.43 -16.95
C VAL A 448 -22.72 -18.77 -17.58
N PHE A 449 -22.23 -17.71 -16.93
CA PHE A 449 -21.04 -16.96 -17.32
C PHE A 449 -19.83 -17.55 -16.62
N ILE A 450 -18.88 -18.07 -17.40
CA ILE A 450 -17.72 -18.83 -16.91
C ILE A 450 -16.43 -18.24 -17.45
N ILE A 451 -15.43 -18.13 -16.58
CA ILE A 451 -14.05 -17.78 -16.94
C ILE A 451 -13.17 -18.95 -16.53
N ASP A 452 -12.53 -19.60 -17.50
CA ASP A 452 -11.68 -20.76 -17.31
C ASP A 452 -10.30 -20.48 -17.87
N ASP A 453 -9.42 -19.99 -17.00
CA ASP A 453 -8.10 -19.48 -17.38
C ASP A 453 -8.25 -18.45 -18.52
N ILE A 454 -7.61 -18.66 -19.67
CA ILE A 454 -7.69 -17.79 -20.85
C ILE A 454 -9.01 -17.87 -21.66
N ILE A 455 -10.01 -18.64 -21.21
CA ILE A 455 -11.26 -18.86 -21.95
C ILE A 455 -12.46 -18.25 -21.23
N MET A 456 -13.15 -17.31 -21.89
CA MET A 456 -14.44 -16.81 -21.43
C MET A 456 -15.57 -17.51 -22.19
N ASN A 457 -16.53 -18.06 -21.44
CA ASN A 457 -17.64 -18.85 -21.96
C ASN A 457 -18.99 -18.33 -21.46
N ILE A 458 -19.99 -18.32 -22.34
CA ILE A 458 -21.40 -18.25 -21.97
C ILE A 458 -22.02 -19.60 -22.32
N ASN A 459 -22.42 -20.35 -21.29
CA ASN A 459 -23.15 -21.60 -21.45
C ASN A 459 -24.64 -21.33 -21.26
N ILE A 460 -25.45 -21.62 -22.29
CA ILE A 460 -26.89 -21.74 -22.15
C ILE A 460 -27.19 -23.22 -21.96
N LEU A 461 -27.87 -23.55 -20.87
CA LEU A 461 -28.20 -24.90 -20.48
C LEU A 461 -29.71 -25.04 -20.41
N ASN A 462 -30.26 -25.94 -21.22
CA ASN A 462 -31.61 -26.44 -21.02
C ASN A 462 -31.56 -27.59 -20.01
N TRP A 463 -32.36 -27.56 -18.96
CA TRP A 463 -32.20 -28.45 -17.81
C TRP A 463 -33.53 -28.94 -17.24
N ASN A 464 -33.58 -30.21 -16.86
CA ASN A 464 -34.75 -30.83 -16.23
C ASN A 464 -34.32 -31.70 -15.03
N ASP A 465 -34.77 -31.32 -13.84
CA ASP A 465 -34.66 -32.08 -12.58
C ASP A 465 -33.34 -32.84 -12.36
N GLY A 466 -32.24 -32.10 -12.51
CA GLY A 466 -30.86 -32.58 -12.28
C GLY A 466 -30.08 -32.88 -13.55
N SER A 467 -30.76 -33.03 -14.70
CA SER A 467 -30.14 -33.39 -15.98
C SER A 467 -30.07 -32.22 -16.97
N ILE A 468 -28.91 -32.02 -17.60
CA ILE A 468 -28.76 -31.10 -18.74
C ILE A 468 -29.32 -31.81 -19.97
N LEU A 469 -30.35 -31.24 -20.59
CA LEU A 469 -30.99 -31.77 -21.80
C LEU A 469 -30.29 -31.29 -23.08
N GLN A 470 -29.83 -30.05 -23.09
CA GLN A 470 -29.17 -29.41 -24.23
C GLN A 470 -28.25 -28.30 -23.73
N GLN A 471 -27.16 -28.08 -24.46
CA GLN A 471 -26.21 -27.01 -24.20
C GLN A 471 -25.89 -26.26 -25.49
N ALA A 472 -25.89 -24.93 -25.42
CA ALA A 472 -25.24 -24.06 -26.40
C ALA A 472 -24.12 -23.30 -25.69
N VAL A 473 -22.98 -23.12 -26.36
CA VAL A 473 -21.81 -22.42 -25.82
C VAL A 473 -21.35 -21.40 -26.84
N ALA A 474 -21.14 -20.16 -26.39
CA ALA A 474 -20.25 -19.23 -27.07
C ALA A 474 -18.99 -19.07 -26.22
N SER A 475 -17.83 -19.07 -26.88
CA SER A 475 -16.54 -18.95 -26.22
C SER A 475 -15.62 -17.99 -26.97
N ILE A 476 -14.70 -17.37 -26.24
CA ILE A 476 -13.60 -16.59 -26.80
C ILE A 476 -12.34 -16.85 -25.96
N GLN A 477 -11.17 -16.80 -26.61
CA GLN A 477 -9.89 -16.84 -25.93
C GLN A 477 -9.35 -15.42 -25.76
N SER A 478 -8.82 -15.11 -24.58
CA SER A 478 -8.17 -13.82 -24.29
C SER A 478 -7.23 -13.96 -23.09
N THR A 479 -6.19 -13.12 -23.04
CA THR A 479 -5.22 -13.14 -21.94
C THR A 479 -5.83 -12.48 -20.70
N THR A 480 -6.30 -13.28 -19.75
CA THR A 480 -6.70 -12.80 -18.41
C THR A 480 -5.49 -12.60 -17.51
N CYS A 481 -5.50 -11.60 -16.64
CA CYS A 481 -4.53 -11.50 -15.54
C CYS A 481 -5.00 -12.28 -14.30
N GLN A 482 -4.07 -12.64 -13.43
CA GLN A 482 -4.35 -13.00 -12.03
C GLN A 482 -3.79 -11.90 -11.12
N GLY A 483 -4.44 -11.66 -9.98
CA GLY A 483 -4.02 -10.62 -9.03
C GLY A 483 -4.23 -9.18 -9.53
N CYS A 484 -4.79 -8.97 -10.72
CA CYS A 484 -5.13 -7.66 -11.27
C CYS A 484 -6.64 -7.54 -11.56
N TRP A 485 -7.13 -6.32 -11.59
CA TRP A 485 -8.54 -6.02 -11.89
C TRP A 485 -8.80 -6.06 -13.40
N MET A 486 -9.93 -6.65 -13.77
CA MET A 486 -10.41 -6.73 -15.15
C MET A 486 -11.88 -6.32 -15.23
N TYR A 487 -12.23 -5.58 -16.27
CA TYR A 487 -13.61 -5.35 -16.65
C TYR A 487 -14.04 -6.38 -17.69
N VAL A 488 -14.97 -7.25 -17.35
CA VAL A 488 -15.57 -8.20 -18.30
C VAL A 488 -16.94 -7.70 -18.71
N SER A 489 -17.28 -7.78 -20.00
CA SER A 489 -18.61 -7.44 -20.49
C SER A 489 -19.02 -8.35 -21.64
N PHE A 490 -20.32 -8.66 -21.67
CA PHE A 490 -20.94 -9.57 -22.61
C PHE A 490 -22.26 -8.95 -23.08
N THR A 491 -22.44 -8.82 -24.39
CA THR A 491 -23.73 -8.44 -24.97
C THR A 491 -24.37 -9.62 -25.67
N PHE A 492 -25.69 -9.66 -25.73
CA PHE A 492 -26.46 -10.62 -26.50
C PHE A 492 -27.59 -9.89 -27.24
N ASN A 493 -27.69 -10.11 -28.55
CA ASN A 493 -28.72 -9.57 -29.42
C ASN A 493 -29.72 -10.69 -29.81
N ASN A 494 -30.96 -10.57 -29.33
CA ASN A 494 -32.03 -11.53 -29.59
C ASN A 494 -32.50 -11.58 -31.06
N GLN A 495 -32.30 -10.52 -31.84
CA GLN A 495 -32.73 -10.46 -33.25
C GLN A 495 -31.75 -11.20 -34.17
N THR A 496 -30.46 -11.18 -33.84
CA THR A 496 -29.40 -11.81 -34.66
C THR A 496 -28.85 -13.10 -34.06
N GLY A 497 -29.21 -13.42 -32.81
CA GLY A 497 -28.61 -14.53 -32.05
C GLY A 497 -27.11 -14.33 -31.78
N SER A 498 -26.60 -13.10 -31.90
CA SER A 498 -25.18 -12.80 -31.78
C SER A 498 -24.84 -12.36 -30.36
N THR A 499 -23.71 -12.83 -29.85
CA THR A 499 -23.12 -12.34 -28.61
C THR A 499 -21.74 -11.73 -28.85
N ILE A 500 -21.40 -10.67 -28.14
CA ILE A 500 -20.10 -9.99 -28.26
C ILE A 500 -19.41 -10.02 -26.90
N PHE A 501 -18.14 -10.39 -26.89
CA PHE A 501 -17.29 -10.47 -25.71
C PHE A 501 -16.36 -9.25 -25.65
N TYR A 502 -16.18 -8.71 -24.45
CA TYR A 502 -15.30 -7.58 -24.18
C TYR A 502 -14.47 -7.82 -22.93
N LEU A 503 -13.22 -7.35 -22.96
CA LEU A 503 -12.29 -7.34 -21.84
C LEU A 503 -11.61 -5.98 -21.78
N ASN A 504 -11.62 -5.33 -20.61
CA ASN A 504 -11.06 -4.01 -20.36
C ASN A 504 -11.52 -2.96 -21.39
N GLY A 505 -12.79 -3.04 -21.79
CA GLY A 505 -13.42 -2.15 -22.76
C GLY A 505 -13.14 -2.50 -24.23
N ALA A 506 -12.14 -3.33 -24.51
CA ALA A 506 -11.82 -3.78 -25.86
C ALA A 506 -12.75 -4.93 -26.30
N ARG A 507 -13.26 -4.85 -27.52
CA ARG A 507 -14.06 -5.90 -28.15
C ARG A 507 -13.16 -7.05 -28.60
N LEU A 508 -13.37 -8.25 -28.05
CA LEU A 508 -12.60 -9.45 -28.36
C LEU A 508 -13.11 -10.18 -29.60
N GLY A 509 -14.42 -10.19 -29.81
CA GLY A 509 -15.02 -10.91 -30.93
C GLY A 509 -16.52 -11.08 -30.80
N THR A 510 -17.14 -11.56 -31.87
CA THR A 510 -18.57 -11.85 -31.94
C THR A 510 -18.76 -13.33 -32.24
N GLN A 511 -19.63 -13.99 -31.45
CA GLN A 511 -20.00 -15.39 -31.62
C GLN A 511 -21.50 -15.50 -31.91
N SER A 512 -21.90 -16.61 -32.53
CA SER A 512 -23.31 -16.98 -32.68
C SER A 512 -23.74 -17.86 -31.51
N LEU A 513 -24.84 -17.51 -30.87
CA LEU A 513 -25.34 -18.15 -29.65
C LEU A 513 -26.80 -18.54 -29.86
N ASN A 514 -27.01 -19.64 -30.61
CA ASN A 514 -28.32 -20.16 -30.97
C ASN A 514 -28.61 -21.47 -30.23
N MET A 515 -29.83 -21.60 -29.68
CA MET A 515 -30.32 -22.85 -29.09
C MET A 515 -31.73 -23.14 -29.58
N THR A 516 -31.93 -24.30 -30.22
CA THR A 516 -33.24 -24.73 -30.71
C THR A 516 -34.09 -25.20 -29.53
N TYR A 517 -35.15 -24.46 -29.17
CA TYR A 517 -35.99 -24.80 -28.03
C TYR A 517 -36.81 -26.09 -28.23
N PRO A 518 -36.63 -27.13 -27.41
CA PRO A 518 -37.68 -28.12 -27.21
C PRO A 518 -38.82 -27.50 -26.37
N THR A 519 -40.06 -27.84 -26.68
CA THR A 519 -41.23 -27.49 -25.87
C THR A 519 -41.22 -28.27 -24.57
N VAL A 520 -40.65 -27.69 -23.52
CA VAL A 520 -40.62 -28.28 -22.17
C VAL A 520 -41.66 -27.58 -21.30
N ASN A 521 -42.37 -28.34 -20.47
CA ASN A 521 -43.37 -27.83 -19.54
C ASN A 521 -42.71 -26.95 -18.46
N LYS A 522 -43.46 -25.95 -17.94
CA LYS A 522 -43.01 -25.10 -16.84
C LYS A 522 -42.55 -25.93 -15.64
N VAL A 523 -41.35 -25.65 -15.14
CA VAL A 523 -40.81 -26.28 -13.92
C VAL A 523 -41.30 -25.48 -12.71
N ASN A 524 -42.10 -26.10 -11.83
CA ASN A 524 -42.72 -25.46 -10.66
C ASN A 524 -41.76 -25.18 -9.48
N LYS A 525 -40.45 -25.01 -9.73
CA LYS A 525 -39.45 -24.69 -8.71
C LYS A 525 -39.12 -23.20 -8.76
N THR A 526 -38.92 -22.57 -7.60
CA THR A 526 -38.40 -21.21 -7.48
C THR A 526 -36.98 -21.16 -8.04
N GLN A 527 -36.83 -20.66 -9.27
CA GLN A 527 -35.52 -20.50 -9.88
C GLN A 527 -34.88 -19.18 -9.41
N LEU A 528 -33.63 -19.28 -8.97
CA LEU A 528 -32.83 -18.19 -8.41
C LEU A 528 -31.62 -17.94 -9.32
N SER A 529 -31.12 -16.71 -9.30
CA SER A 529 -29.80 -16.39 -9.84
C SER A 529 -28.75 -16.46 -8.73
N TYR A 530 -27.50 -16.68 -9.11
CA TYR A 530 -26.38 -16.79 -8.18
C TYR A 530 -25.13 -16.08 -8.72
N LEU A 531 -24.49 -15.27 -7.88
CA LEU A 531 -23.15 -14.75 -8.12
C LEU A 531 -22.15 -15.68 -7.43
N GLY A 532 -21.16 -16.17 -8.17
CA GLY A 532 -20.03 -16.92 -7.61
C GLY A 532 -20.14 -18.44 -7.62
N VAL A 533 -21.18 -19.04 -8.20
CA VAL A 533 -21.36 -20.51 -8.28
C VAL A 533 -22.17 -20.90 -9.51
N ASN A 534 -21.95 -22.12 -10.03
CA ASN A 534 -22.86 -22.73 -10.98
C ASN A 534 -24.15 -23.17 -10.26
N GLY A 535 -25.25 -22.43 -10.49
CA GLY A 535 -26.53 -22.63 -9.82
C GLY A 535 -27.26 -23.94 -10.17
N ILE A 536 -26.78 -24.72 -11.14
CA ILE A 536 -27.36 -26.01 -11.53
C ILE A 536 -26.68 -27.16 -10.76
N SER A 537 -25.35 -27.19 -10.77
CA SER A 537 -24.55 -28.26 -10.16
C SER A 537 -24.10 -27.96 -8.73
N MET A 538 -24.20 -26.71 -8.29
CA MET A 538 -23.59 -26.20 -7.05
C MET A 538 -22.08 -26.48 -6.98
N THR A 539 -21.39 -26.32 -8.12
CA THR A 539 -19.93 -26.47 -8.29
C THR A 539 -19.31 -25.24 -8.98
N ASN A 540 -18.02 -25.31 -9.31
CA ASN A 540 -17.27 -24.30 -10.06
C ASN A 540 -17.34 -22.89 -9.43
N TYR A 541 -17.21 -22.84 -8.10
CA TYR A 541 -17.23 -21.62 -7.31
C TYR A 541 -16.15 -20.63 -7.74
N PHE A 542 -16.50 -19.35 -7.74
CA PHE A 542 -15.59 -18.25 -8.01
C PHE A 542 -14.49 -18.19 -6.94
N TYR A 543 -13.33 -17.67 -7.33
CA TYR A 543 -12.19 -17.51 -6.44
C TYR A 543 -11.46 -16.23 -6.80
N GLY A 544 -11.72 -15.20 -6.00
CA GLY A 544 -11.27 -13.84 -6.25
C GLY A 544 -12.24 -12.80 -5.69
N LEU A 545 -12.20 -11.61 -6.26
CA LEU A 545 -13.02 -10.46 -5.89
C LEU A 545 -13.97 -10.07 -7.02
N VAL A 546 -15.13 -9.52 -6.66
CA VAL A 546 -16.08 -8.87 -7.58
C VAL A 546 -16.45 -7.52 -6.99
N ASP A 547 -16.33 -6.44 -7.76
CA ASP A 547 -16.56 -5.08 -7.25
C ASP A 547 -17.81 -4.40 -7.82
N GLN A 548 -18.09 -4.62 -9.09
CA GLN A 548 -19.34 -4.14 -9.69
C GLN A 548 -19.97 -5.25 -10.51
N LEU A 549 -21.30 -5.28 -10.55
CA LEU A 549 -22.09 -6.14 -11.42
C LEU A 549 -23.24 -5.32 -11.99
N ASN A 550 -23.35 -5.31 -13.32
CA ASN A 550 -24.30 -4.50 -14.06
C ASN A 550 -25.11 -5.41 -15.00
N ILE A 551 -26.44 -5.24 -15.02
CA ILE A 551 -27.34 -5.90 -15.97
C ILE A 551 -28.18 -4.83 -16.66
N LEU A 552 -28.33 -4.92 -17.98
CA LEU A 552 -29.17 -4.04 -18.80
C LEU A 552 -29.90 -4.89 -19.85
N TYR A 553 -31.22 -4.74 -20.02
CA TYR A 553 -32.02 -5.43 -21.05
C TYR A 553 -31.97 -4.74 -22.43
N SER A 554 -30.78 -4.31 -22.83
CA SER A 554 -30.46 -3.86 -24.19
C SER A 554 -28.97 -4.06 -24.47
N VAL A 555 -28.58 -3.95 -25.74
CA VAL A 555 -27.18 -4.07 -26.17
C VAL A 555 -26.49 -2.72 -26.03
N LYS A 556 -25.50 -2.61 -25.15
CA LYS A 556 -24.55 -1.49 -25.15
C LYS A 556 -23.66 -1.57 -26.38
N ASN A 557 -23.32 -0.41 -26.94
CA ASN A 557 -22.39 -0.36 -28.06
C ASN A 557 -20.91 -0.36 -27.59
N ASP A 558 -19.99 -0.55 -28.54
CA ASP A 558 -18.54 -0.64 -28.26
C ASP A 558 -18.01 0.59 -27.51
N SER A 559 -18.49 1.80 -27.80
CA SER A 559 -18.08 3.04 -27.14
C SER A 559 -18.62 3.18 -25.70
N GLU A 560 -19.84 2.72 -25.43
CA GLU A 560 -20.39 2.68 -24.06
C GLU A 560 -19.59 1.72 -23.18
N ILE A 561 -19.32 0.52 -23.69
CA ILE A 561 -18.56 -0.50 -22.96
C ILE A 561 -17.13 -0.04 -22.71
N GLN A 562 -16.50 0.61 -23.70
CA GLN A 562 -15.18 1.19 -23.54
C GLN A 562 -15.17 2.36 -22.54
N TYR A 563 -16.21 3.21 -22.54
CA TYR A 563 -16.35 4.30 -21.58
C TYR A 563 -16.48 3.78 -20.14
N GLU A 564 -17.36 2.80 -19.90
CA GLU A 564 -17.56 2.20 -18.57
C GLU A 564 -16.33 1.46 -18.05
N ALA A 565 -15.57 0.81 -18.94
CA ALA A 565 -14.37 0.06 -18.58
C ALA A 565 -13.12 0.93 -18.32
N THR A 566 -13.09 2.16 -18.83
CA THR A 566 -11.86 2.99 -18.83
C THR A 566 -12.01 4.35 -18.18
N THR A 567 -13.22 4.83 -17.90
CA THR A 567 -13.41 6.08 -17.14
C THR A 567 -12.97 5.89 -15.69
N ILE A 568 -12.02 6.71 -15.23
CA ILE A 568 -11.56 6.74 -13.84
C ILE A 568 -12.51 7.62 -13.01
N PHE A 569 -12.86 8.79 -13.52
CA PHE A 569 -13.92 9.65 -13.02
C PHE A 569 -14.44 10.58 -14.13
N HIS A 570 -15.60 11.17 -13.90
CA HIS A 570 -16.17 12.26 -14.71
C HIS A 570 -16.92 13.25 -13.81
N TYR A 571 -16.53 14.52 -13.83
CA TYR A 571 -17.21 15.63 -13.17
C TYR A 571 -17.73 16.62 -14.23
N ASN A 572 -19.03 16.59 -14.51
CA ASN A 572 -19.67 17.59 -15.38
C ASN A 572 -20.25 18.79 -14.61
N PHE A 573 -20.10 18.80 -13.28
CA PHE A 573 -20.59 19.82 -12.32
C PHE A 573 -22.10 20.17 -12.38
N ASN A 574 -22.87 19.58 -13.29
CA ASN A 574 -24.30 19.84 -13.58
C ASN A 574 -25.27 19.40 -12.47
N ASN A 575 -24.78 18.63 -11.50
CA ASN A 575 -25.51 18.24 -10.29
C ASN A 575 -25.37 19.32 -9.19
N ASP A 576 -26.32 19.37 -8.25
CA ASP A 576 -26.22 20.25 -7.07
C ASP A 576 -25.01 19.88 -6.18
N ASN A 577 -24.61 18.61 -6.19
CA ASN A 577 -23.33 18.18 -5.64
C ASN A 577 -22.22 18.35 -6.70
N ILE A 578 -21.50 19.47 -6.64
CA ILE A 578 -20.32 19.77 -7.47
C ILE A 578 -19.16 18.76 -7.33
N ASN A 579 -19.17 17.95 -6.28
CA ASN A 579 -18.16 16.92 -6.03
C ASN A 579 -18.60 15.52 -6.50
N ALA A 580 -19.80 15.38 -7.08
CA ALA A 580 -20.27 14.10 -7.57
C ALA A 580 -19.50 13.67 -8.83
N ASP A 581 -18.75 12.56 -8.72
CA ASP A 581 -18.35 11.76 -9.88
C ASP A 581 -19.62 11.11 -10.45
N ILE A 582 -19.90 11.40 -11.72
CA ILE A 582 -20.99 10.79 -12.49
C ILE A 582 -20.50 9.59 -13.32
N GLY A 583 -19.21 9.28 -13.26
CA GLY A 583 -18.60 8.11 -13.86
C GLY A 583 -18.92 6.80 -13.12
N PRO A 584 -18.15 5.73 -13.42
CA PRO A 584 -18.42 4.40 -12.90
C PRO A 584 -17.89 4.15 -11.47
N ASN A 585 -16.97 4.98 -10.96
CA ASN A 585 -16.12 4.61 -9.82
C ASN A 585 -16.47 5.36 -8.51
N ASN A 586 -17.39 6.32 -8.58
CA ASN A 586 -17.87 7.10 -7.43
C ASN A 586 -16.75 7.85 -6.69
N ILE A 587 -15.73 8.30 -7.43
CA ILE A 587 -14.57 9.02 -6.86
C ILE A 587 -14.98 10.47 -6.59
N HIS A 588 -15.62 10.74 -5.45
CA HIS A 588 -16.08 12.08 -5.14
C HIS A 588 -14.93 13.08 -4.98
N GLY A 589 -15.10 14.25 -5.60
CA GLY A 589 -14.15 15.36 -5.50
C GLY A 589 -14.15 16.02 -4.12
N LEU A 590 -13.16 16.88 -3.90
CA LEU A 590 -13.04 17.77 -2.76
C LEU A 590 -12.88 19.19 -3.27
N SER A 591 -13.78 20.06 -2.85
CA SER A 591 -13.84 21.46 -3.27
C SER A 591 -13.68 22.39 -2.08
N HIS A 592 -12.84 23.42 -2.20
CA HIS A 592 -12.66 24.46 -1.17
C HIS A 592 -12.67 25.84 -1.82
N ASN A 593 -13.46 26.78 -1.26
CA ASN A 593 -13.57 28.17 -1.72
C ASN A 593 -13.83 28.35 -3.24
N VAL A 594 -14.57 27.43 -3.85
CA VAL A 594 -15.06 27.50 -5.24
C VAL A 594 -16.57 27.75 -5.27
N TYR A 595 -17.07 28.25 -6.40
CA TYR A 595 -18.48 28.58 -6.58
C TYR A 595 -19.05 27.87 -7.81
N ARG A 596 -20.28 27.34 -7.70
CA ARG A 596 -21.02 26.83 -8.86
C ARG A 596 -21.74 27.98 -9.55
N LEU A 597 -21.45 28.23 -10.83
CA LEU A 597 -22.28 29.09 -11.69
C LEU A 597 -23.22 28.21 -12.51
N VAL A 598 -24.51 28.57 -12.60
CA VAL A 598 -25.52 27.81 -13.36
C VAL A 598 -26.08 28.71 -14.47
N SER A 599 -26.02 28.23 -15.71
CA SER A 599 -26.45 28.93 -16.93
C SER A 599 -27.21 27.97 -17.84
N SER A 600 -28.52 28.15 -18.02
CA SER A 600 -29.31 27.50 -19.09
C SER A 600 -29.07 25.99 -19.32
N ASN A 601 -28.92 25.22 -18.22
CA ASN A 601 -28.68 23.77 -18.12
C ASN A 601 -27.21 23.30 -18.09
N THR A 602 -26.23 24.18 -18.29
CA THR A 602 -24.83 23.90 -17.94
C THR A 602 -24.50 24.54 -16.60
N SER A 603 -23.50 24.01 -15.89
CA SER A 603 -22.96 24.69 -14.72
C SER A 603 -21.49 24.42 -14.53
N THR A 604 -20.77 25.51 -14.27
CA THR A 604 -19.31 25.57 -14.23
C THR A 604 -18.82 25.72 -12.80
N LEU A 605 -17.67 25.11 -12.50
CA LEU A 605 -16.97 25.33 -11.24
C LEU A 605 -16.00 26.51 -11.35
N LEU A 606 -16.24 27.58 -10.59
CA LEU A 606 -15.47 28.83 -10.62
C LEU A 606 -14.44 28.94 -9.49
N PHE A 607 -13.28 29.49 -9.85
CA PHE A 607 -12.15 29.83 -8.98
C PHE A 607 -11.99 31.35 -9.00
N ASN A 608 -12.11 31.98 -7.84
CA ASN A 608 -12.06 33.45 -7.71
C ASN A 608 -11.39 33.94 -6.40
N LEU A 609 -11.03 33.02 -5.50
CA LEU A 609 -10.33 33.31 -4.25
C LEU A 609 -8.91 32.77 -4.28
N THR A 610 -8.08 33.30 -3.39
CA THR A 610 -6.65 33.01 -3.35
C THR A 610 -6.29 31.59 -2.92
N ASP A 611 -7.28 30.86 -2.41
CA ASP A 611 -7.21 29.48 -1.97
C ASP A 611 -8.29 28.59 -2.61
N SER A 612 -9.02 29.06 -3.64
CA SER A 612 -9.97 28.22 -4.39
C SER A 612 -9.26 26.99 -4.98
N TYR A 613 -9.73 25.78 -4.66
CA TYR A 613 -9.27 24.55 -5.32
C TYR A 613 -10.36 23.49 -5.47
N PHE A 614 -10.14 22.60 -6.44
CA PHE A 614 -10.86 21.34 -6.63
C PHE A 614 -9.84 20.21 -6.71
N GLN A 615 -10.10 19.08 -6.07
CA GLN A 615 -9.18 17.94 -6.04
C GLN A 615 -9.95 16.63 -6.14
N SER A 616 -9.46 15.69 -6.94
CA SER A 616 -9.82 14.27 -6.88
C SER A 616 -8.64 13.49 -6.30
N ILE A 617 -8.89 12.53 -5.42
CA ILE A 617 -7.84 11.75 -4.75
C ILE A 617 -8.14 10.25 -4.81
N GLY A 618 -7.14 9.42 -4.52
CA GLY A 618 -7.35 8.04 -4.07
C GLY A 618 -7.44 6.98 -5.16
N PHE A 619 -7.19 7.30 -6.42
CA PHE A 619 -7.19 6.32 -7.52
C PHE A 619 -5.85 5.59 -7.66
N THR A 620 -5.91 4.29 -7.99
CA THR A 620 -4.76 3.35 -7.96
C THR A 620 -4.53 2.57 -9.27
N LEU A 621 -5.34 2.78 -10.32
CA LEU A 621 -5.21 2.07 -11.60
C LEU A 621 -3.90 2.37 -12.38
N PHE A 622 -3.17 3.41 -11.97
CA PHE A 622 -1.85 3.72 -12.48
C PHE A 622 -0.82 2.91 -11.69
N ASP A 623 -0.43 1.77 -12.24
CA ASP A 623 0.77 1.05 -11.86
C ASP A 623 1.57 0.79 -13.15
N SER A 624 2.89 0.93 -13.10
CA SER A 624 3.87 0.88 -14.21
C SER A 624 3.90 2.06 -15.21
N ASN A 625 4.97 2.08 -16.01
CA ASN A 625 5.21 3.01 -17.12
C ASN A 625 4.30 2.76 -18.34
N ASP A 626 3.65 1.59 -18.37
CA ASP A 626 2.98 1.06 -19.55
C ASP A 626 1.50 1.46 -19.62
N PHE A 627 0.97 2.14 -18.59
CA PHE A 627 -0.44 2.52 -18.49
C PHE A 627 -0.77 3.80 -19.27
N GLU A 628 -1.41 3.62 -20.44
CA GLU A 628 -1.99 4.71 -21.24
C GLU A 628 -3.06 5.49 -20.48
N TYR A 629 -3.18 6.79 -20.73
CA TYR A 629 -4.27 7.57 -20.13
C TYR A 629 -4.63 8.83 -20.92
N SER A 630 -5.83 9.36 -20.65
CA SER A 630 -6.33 10.60 -21.25
C SER A 630 -7.05 11.47 -20.23
N ILE A 631 -6.70 12.76 -20.20
CA ILE A 631 -7.39 13.79 -19.42
C ILE A 631 -8.04 14.77 -20.40
N ALA A 632 -9.31 15.07 -20.22
CA ALA A 632 -10.04 16.07 -21.00
C ALA A 632 -10.87 16.97 -20.07
N PHE A 633 -10.92 18.27 -20.36
CA PHE A 633 -11.74 19.25 -19.64
C PHE A 633 -11.90 20.54 -20.44
N TRP A 634 -12.96 21.28 -20.14
CA TRP A 634 -13.12 22.66 -20.57
C TRP A 634 -12.50 23.61 -19.55
N LEU A 635 -11.80 24.63 -20.06
CA LEU A 635 -11.13 25.66 -19.27
C LEU A 635 -11.57 27.05 -19.75
N ARG A 636 -11.98 27.91 -18.82
CA ARG A 636 -12.11 29.37 -19.02
C ARG A 636 -11.17 30.04 -18.02
N ILE A 637 -10.21 30.85 -18.49
CA ILE A 637 -9.20 31.46 -17.61
C ILE A 637 -9.13 32.97 -17.80
N ILE A 638 -9.08 33.69 -16.69
CA ILE A 638 -8.83 35.12 -16.65
C ILE A 638 -7.32 35.33 -16.59
N LEU A 639 -6.73 35.78 -17.70
CA LEU A 639 -5.31 36.09 -17.82
C LEU A 639 -5.02 37.43 -17.14
N ILE A 640 -4.33 37.36 -16.00
CA ILE A 640 -3.93 38.54 -15.22
C ILE A 640 -2.51 38.95 -15.60
N THR A 641 -2.28 40.24 -15.81
CA THR A 641 -0.92 40.79 -15.99
C THR A 641 -0.12 40.57 -14.70
N PRO A 642 1.01 39.82 -14.74
CA PRO A 642 1.71 39.45 -13.53
C PRO A 642 2.47 40.63 -12.90
N ASP A 643 2.63 40.57 -11.59
CA ASP A 643 3.46 41.50 -10.79
C ASP A 643 4.97 41.18 -10.91
N LYS A 644 5.32 40.01 -11.46
CA LYS A 644 6.70 39.51 -11.56
C LYS A 644 7.02 38.97 -12.95
N ILE A 645 8.30 39.09 -13.32
CA ILE A 645 8.85 38.47 -14.52
C ILE A 645 8.79 36.95 -14.35
N ASN A 646 8.57 36.23 -15.46
CA ASN A 646 8.41 34.78 -15.52
C ASN A 646 7.32 34.26 -14.57
N SER A 647 6.11 34.80 -14.69
CA SER A 647 4.93 34.25 -14.01
C SER A 647 4.16 33.30 -14.91
N ALA A 648 3.46 32.34 -14.31
CA ALA A 648 2.54 31.42 -14.99
C ALA A 648 1.43 30.99 -14.03
N THR A 649 0.22 30.77 -14.52
CA THR A 649 -0.87 30.23 -13.70
C THR A 649 -0.83 28.71 -13.75
N ALA A 650 -0.66 28.06 -12.59
CA ALA A 650 -0.85 26.60 -12.50
C ALA A 650 -2.35 26.28 -12.63
N VAL A 651 -2.69 25.39 -13.56
CA VAL A 651 -4.10 25.01 -13.84
C VAL A 651 -4.40 23.61 -13.35
N LEU A 652 -3.66 22.61 -13.81
CA LEU A 652 -3.86 21.19 -13.47
C LEU A 652 -2.57 20.61 -12.90
N GLN A 653 -2.66 19.80 -11.85
CA GLN A 653 -1.56 18.98 -11.34
C GLN A 653 -2.01 17.53 -11.20
N LEU A 654 -1.23 16.58 -11.75
CA LEU A 654 -1.37 15.15 -11.47
C LEU A 654 -0.23 14.74 -10.53
N LEU A 655 -0.59 14.16 -9.39
CA LEU A 655 0.32 13.85 -8.29
C LEU A 655 0.21 12.36 -7.91
N GLY A 656 1.34 11.71 -7.65
CA GLY A 656 1.39 10.38 -7.03
C GLY A 656 1.97 10.45 -5.62
N ALA A 657 1.45 9.66 -4.68
CA ALA A 657 2.06 9.49 -3.37
C ALA A 657 3.47 8.84 -3.48
N VAL A 658 4.42 9.23 -2.64
CA VAL A 658 5.76 8.65 -2.60
C VAL A 658 5.83 7.66 -1.43
N SER A 659 5.96 6.38 -1.74
CA SER A 659 6.17 5.31 -0.76
C SER A 659 7.51 5.47 -0.01
N GLY A 660 7.54 5.13 1.28
CA GLY A 660 8.77 5.15 2.10
C GLY A 660 9.05 6.46 2.85
N LEU A 661 8.15 7.44 2.84
CA LEU A 661 8.26 8.67 3.64
C LEU A 661 7.24 8.66 4.77
N ALA A 662 7.68 8.95 6.01
CA ALA A 662 6.86 8.92 7.23
C ALA A 662 5.66 9.90 7.24
N THR A 663 5.64 10.83 6.29
CA THR A 663 4.43 11.59 5.90
C THR A 663 4.17 11.30 4.43
N ALA A 664 2.91 11.01 4.08
CA ALA A 664 2.46 10.81 2.70
C ALA A 664 2.82 12.03 1.84
N SER A 665 3.99 11.97 1.22
CA SER A 665 4.56 13.06 0.42
C SER A 665 4.18 12.82 -1.01
N TYR A 666 3.63 13.82 -1.68
CA TYR A 666 3.24 13.71 -3.08
C TYR A 666 4.36 14.23 -3.98
N SER A 667 4.59 13.55 -5.11
CA SER A 667 5.41 14.01 -6.22
C SER A 667 4.51 14.28 -7.41
N CYS A 668 4.68 15.42 -8.08
CA CYS A 668 3.96 15.68 -9.33
C CYS A 668 4.51 14.76 -10.44
N ALA A 669 3.60 14.14 -11.21
CA ALA A 669 3.91 13.42 -12.43
C ALA A 669 3.95 14.39 -13.62
N ILE A 670 2.93 15.24 -13.73
CA ILE A 670 2.83 16.32 -14.70
C ILE A 670 2.08 17.50 -14.06
N SER A 671 2.44 18.73 -14.45
CA SER A 671 1.64 19.92 -14.15
C SER A 671 1.47 20.77 -15.40
N MET A 672 0.26 21.29 -15.59
CA MET A 672 -0.10 22.21 -16.67
C MET A 672 -0.11 23.65 -16.15
N HIS A 673 0.47 24.56 -16.92
CA HIS A 673 0.42 25.99 -16.65
C HIS A 673 0.09 26.80 -17.89
N VAL A 674 -0.50 27.97 -17.65
CA VAL A 674 -0.85 28.95 -18.69
C VAL A 674 -0.06 30.23 -18.43
N TYR A 675 0.67 30.68 -19.43
CA TYR A 675 1.46 31.90 -19.35
C TYR A 675 0.58 33.16 -19.54
N PRO A 676 1.03 34.35 -19.13
CA PRO A 676 0.29 35.62 -19.31
C PRO A 676 -0.10 35.94 -20.76
N ALA A 677 0.62 35.38 -21.75
CA ALA A 677 0.32 35.52 -23.17
C ALA A 677 -0.74 34.51 -23.69
N GLY A 678 -1.27 33.64 -22.82
CA GLY A 678 -2.24 32.60 -23.17
C GLY A 678 -1.63 31.31 -23.72
N SER A 679 -0.32 31.23 -23.95
CA SER A 679 0.34 29.97 -24.31
C SER A 679 0.29 28.96 -23.17
N ILE A 680 0.27 27.68 -23.52
CA ILE A 680 0.22 26.54 -22.60
C ILE A 680 1.62 25.93 -22.47
N GLY A 681 2.02 25.58 -21.26
CA GLY A 681 3.18 24.74 -21.01
C GLY A 681 2.88 23.62 -20.02
N PHE A 682 3.70 22.58 -20.09
CA PHE A 682 3.67 21.43 -19.18
C PHE A 682 5.03 21.26 -18.52
N PHE A 683 5.05 21.12 -17.20
CA PHE A 683 6.26 20.81 -16.45
C PHE A 683 6.28 19.35 -15.99
N PHE A 684 7.40 18.69 -16.24
CA PHE A 684 7.68 17.29 -15.92
C PHE A 684 8.80 17.20 -14.86
N PRO A 685 8.49 17.04 -13.56
CA PRO A 685 9.46 17.18 -12.47
C PRO A 685 10.65 16.22 -12.57
N LYS A 686 10.44 14.97 -13.00
CA LYS A 686 11.51 13.97 -13.16
C LYS A 686 12.46 14.26 -14.34
N ARG A 687 12.01 15.00 -15.36
CA ARG A 687 12.88 15.53 -16.43
C ARG A 687 13.55 16.84 -16.03
N PHE A 688 13.00 17.55 -15.03
CA PHE A 688 13.32 18.94 -14.72
C PHE A 688 13.16 19.86 -15.95
N ALA A 689 12.16 19.56 -16.79
CA ALA A 689 11.97 20.20 -18.09
C ALA A 689 10.55 20.74 -18.25
N VAL A 690 10.46 21.88 -18.94
CA VAL A 690 9.19 22.49 -19.39
C VAL A 690 9.04 22.24 -20.89
N VAL A 691 7.86 21.81 -21.31
CA VAL A 691 7.45 21.63 -22.70
C VAL A 691 6.36 22.66 -22.98
N ASP A 692 6.67 23.64 -23.83
CA ASP A 692 5.67 24.62 -24.30
C ASP A 692 4.92 24.02 -25.49
N VAL A 693 3.59 24.08 -25.47
CA VAL A 693 2.75 23.51 -26.54
C VAL A 693 2.76 24.46 -27.73
N ASN A 694 3.40 24.03 -28.83
CA ASN A 694 3.55 24.84 -30.03
C ASN A 694 2.19 25.27 -30.61
N GLY A 695 2.08 26.57 -30.94
CA GLY A 695 0.86 27.15 -31.50
C GLY A 695 -0.37 27.15 -30.58
N SER A 696 -0.22 26.83 -29.30
CA SER A 696 -1.28 26.98 -28.30
C SER A 696 -1.55 28.47 -28.00
N SER A 697 -2.83 28.81 -27.84
CA SER A 697 -3.26 30.13 -27.39
C SER A 697 -4.66 30.05 -26.81
N ILE A 698 -4.74 30.13 -25.49
CA ILE A 698 -5.97 30.35 -24.74
C ILE A 698 -6.25 31.86 -24.76
N LYS A 699 -7.45 32.24 -25.21
CA LYS A 699 -7.90 33.63 -25.14
C LYS A 699 -8.38 33.95 -23.72
N ASN A 700 -8.11 35.18 -23.28
CA ASN A 700 -8.61 35.68 -22.01
C ASN A 700 -10.13 35.52 -21.92
N ASP A 701 -10.60 34.95 -20.82
CA ASP A 701 -12.02 34.79 -20.47
C ASP A 701 -12.88 34.03 -21.50
N THR A 702 -12.27 33.20 -22.34
CA THR A 702 -12.95 32.36 -23.34
C THR A 702 -12.88 30.89 -22.94
N TRP A 703 -13.92 30.11 -23.24
CA TRP A 703 -13.86 28.65 -23.13
C TRP A 703 -12.88 28.04 -24.14
N THR A 704 -12.07 27.08 -23.70
CA THR A 704 -11.12 26.33 -24.51
C THR A 704 -11.14 24.87 -24.03
N HIS A 705 -11.29 23.91 -24.95
CA HIS A 705 -11.23 22.49 -24.60
C HIS A 705 -9.78 22.00 -24.59
N ILE A 706 -9.33 21.43 -23.48
CA ILE A 706 -7.99 20.88 -23.31
C ILE A 706 -8.06 19.35 -23.32
N GLY A 707 -7.20 18.71 -24.11
CA GLY A 707 -7.00 17.26 -24.10
C GLY A 707 -5.53 16.92 -23.93
N ILE A 708 -5.21 16.00 -23.02
CA ILE A 708 -3.88 15.47 -22.77
C ILE A 708 -3.98 13.96 -22.91
N VAL A 709 -3.24 13.36 -23.82
CA VAL A 709 -3.20 11.90 -24.02
C VAL A 709 -1.78 11.41 -23.84
N TYR A 710 -1.57 10.44 -22.95
CA TYR A 710 -0.35 9.65 -22.85
C TYR A 710 -0.59 8.29 -23.52
N ASP A 711 0.20 8.04 -24.56
CA ASP A 711 0.17 6.83 -25.39
C ASP A 711 1.46 6.03 -25.14
N SER A 712 1.30 4.74 -24.93
CA SER A 712 2.34 3.89 -24.34
C SER A 712 3.11 3.11 -25.42
N PRO A 713 4.45 3.08 -25.38
CA PRO A 713 5.32 3.79 -24.44
C PRO A 713 5.70 5.20 -24.95
N GLU A 714 5.98 6.11 -24.01
CA GLU A 714 6.76 7.35 -24.20
C GLU A 714 6.13 8.59 -24.89
N THR A 715 4.90 8.59 -25.40
CA THR A 715 4.39 9.74 -26.20
C THR A 715 3.27 10.52 -25.52
N TYR A 716 3.42 11.85 -25.41
CA TYR A 716 2.34 12.77 -25.03
C TYR A 716 1.80 13.50 -26.25
N TYR A 717 0.47 13.55 -26.37
CA TYR A 717 -0.26 14.34 -27.38
C TYR A 717 -1.06 15.43 -26.69
N PHE A 718 -0.88 16.68 -27.13
CA PHE A 718 -1.54 17.86 -26.56
C PHE A 718 -2.57 18.42 -27.54
N TYR A 719 -3.83 18.45 -27.13
CA TYR A 719 -4.97 18.90 -27.92
C TYR A 719 -5.55 20.21 -27.37
N GLN A 720 -5.90 21.12 -28.26
CA GLN A 720 -6.66 22.33 -27.96
C GLN A 720 -7.82 22.46 -28.96
N ASP A 721 -9.05 22.53 -28.45
CA ASP A 721 -10.31 22.66 -29.21
C ASP A 721 -10.51 21.51 -30.21
N GLY A 722 -10.25 20.28 -29.75
CA GLY A 722 -10.38 19.05 -30.56
C GLY A 722 -9.21 18.79 -31.51
N ILE A 723 -8.30 19.76 -31.68
CA ILE A 723 -7.21 19.73 -32.65
C ILE A 723 -5.89 19.43 -31.95
N LEU A 724 -5.13 18.46 -32.47
CA LEU A 724 -3.76 18.16 -32.03
C LEU A 724 -2.88 19.39 -32.29
N ARG A 725 -2.21 19.90 -31.24
CA ARG A 725 -1.30 21.05 -31.31
C ARG A 725 0.16 20.65 -31.29
N ASP A 726 0.51 19.70 -30.43
CA ASP A 726 1.90 19.30 -30.25
C ASP A 726 2.02 17.86 -29.75
N THR A 727 3.23 17.30 -29.89
CA THR A 727 3.61 15.95 -29.48
C THR A 727 4.99 15.94 -28.84
N ASP A 728 5.12 15.48 -27.60
CA ASP A 728 6.41 15.28 -26.94
C ASP A 728 6.72 13.77 -26.83
N VAL A 729 7.86 13.36 -27.36
CA VAL A 729 8.36 11.97 -27.32
C VAL A 729 9.45 11.87 -26.25
N SER A 730 9.39 10.84 -25.41
CA SER A 730 10.24 10.78 -24.22
C SER A 730 10.78 9.42 -23.85
N ARG A 731 12.00 9.21 -24.31
CA ARG A 731 12.92 8.11 -23.96
C ARG A 731 13.34 8.03 -22.48
N ARG A 732 12.64 8.74 -21.59
CA ARG A 732 12.83 8.79 -20.13
C ARG A 732 11.55 9.02 -19.33
N TYR A 733 10.35 8.84 -19.91
CA TYR A 733 9.12 8.74 -19.09
C TYR A 733 9.00 7.34 -18.49
N SER A 734 10.02 6.93 -17.72
CA SER A 734 9.78 5.96 -16.65
C SER A 734 9.10 6.70 -15.49
N SER A 735 7.78 6.80 -15.58
CA SER A 735 6.94 7.10 -14.43
C SER A 735 7.05 5.95 -13.44
N ILE A 736 8.11 5.96 -12.60
CA ILE A 736 8.23 5.12 -11.39
C ILE A 736 7.24 5.64 -10.33
N ILE A 737 5.99 5.47 -10.72
CA ILE A 737 4.81 5.24 -9.96
C ILE A 737 5.07 3.90 -9.28
N SER A 738 5.22 3.88 -7.95
CA SER A 738 5.38 2.60 -7.26
C SER A 738 4.05 1.85 -7.27
N SER A 739 4.11 0.53 -7.13
CA SER A 739 2.96 -0.38 -7.25
C SER A 739 1.87 -0.22 -6.18
N ASN A 740 1.94 0.82 -5.36
CA ASN A 740 0.98 1.14 -4.30
C ASN A 740 0.71 2.66 -4.17
N THR A 741 1.04 3.49 -5.17
CA THR A 741 0.82 4.95 -5.02
C THR A 741 -0.64 5.33 -5.27
N ARG A 742 -1.25 6.03 -4.30
CA ARG A 742 -2.52 6.74 -4.51
C ARG A 742 -2.26 8.03 -5.26
N PHE A 743 -3.04 8.27 -6.30
CA PHE A 743 -2.94 9.50 -7.08
C PHE A 743 -3.90 10.58 -6.61
N SER A 744 -3.65 11.80 -7.08
CA SER A 744 -4.62 12.88 -7.06
C SER A 744 -4.48 13.78 -8.29
N THR A 745 -5.59 14.35 -8.75
CA THR A 745 -5.61 15.49 -9.67
C THR A 745 -6.10 16.71 -8.90
N SER A 746 -5.55 17.89 -9.20
CA SER A 746 -6.04 19.15 -8.62
C SER A 746 -6.09 20.29 -9.62
N PHE A 747 -7.09 21.15 -9.44
CA PHE A 747 -7.25 22.44 -10.11
C PHE A 747 -7.22 23.58 -9.09
N GLY A 748 -6.63 24.72 -9.49
CA GLY A 748 -6.62 25.93 -8.69
C GLY A 748 -5.45 26.06 -7.71
N GLY A 749 -5.67 26.77 -6.61
CA GLY A 749 -4.64 27.13 -5.63
C GLY A 749 -4.05 25.91 -4.92
N VAL A 750 -2.72 25.80 -4.92
CA VAL A 750 -2.00 24.65 -4.35
C VAL A 750 -2.26 24.49 -2.85
N TYR A 751 -3.17 23.58 -2.49
CA TYR A 751 -3.38 23.10 -1.14
C TYR A 751 -3.26 21.57 -1.11
N LEU A 752 -2.17 21.12 -0.48
CA LEU A 752 -2.04 19.76 -0.01
C LEU A 752 -2.71 19.70 1.37
N ASN A 753 -3.74 18.89 1.54
CA ASN A 753 -4.05 18.41 2.88
C ASN A 753 -4.77 17.05 2.92
N ASN A 754 -4.33 16.18 3.82
CA ASN A 754 -5.01 14.94 4.17
C ASN A 754 -6.18 15.19 5.13
N SER A 755 -6.18 16.32 5.85
CA SER A 755 -7.27 16.94 6.62
C SER A 755 -6.80 18.30 7.16
N ILE A 756 -7.41 19.40 6.71
CA ILE A 756 -7.07 20.82 7.01
C ILE A 756 -6.57 21.01 8.47
N THR A 757 -5.37 21.58 8.71
CA THR A 757 -5.09 23.03 8.59
C THR A 757 -3.74 23.43 7.96
N PRO A 758 -3.68 24.57 7.23
CA PRO A 758 -2.44 25.15 6.70
C PRO A 758 -2.00 26.50 7.33
N LYS A 759 -0.68 26.79 7.23
CA LYS A 759 0.02 28.12 7.34
C LYS A 759 0.25 28.70 8.77
N PRO A 760 1.33 29.52 9.00
CA PRO A 760 1.89 30.51 8.07
C PRO A 760 3.42 30.73 8.04
N SER A 761 4.03 30.55 6.86
CA SER A 761 4.98 31.52 6.28
C SER A 761 5.18 31.23 4.79
N ASN A 762 5.52 32.28 4.06
CA ASN A 762 5.56 32.34 2.60
C ASN A 762 6.51 31.31 1.96
N TYR A 763 6.14 30.78 0.78
CA TYR A 763 6.97 30.04 -0.19
C TYR A 763 7.39 28.56 0.03
N GLU A 764 7.31 27.96 1.23
CA GLU A 764 8.01 26.66 1.47
C GLU A 764 7.20 25.34 1.39
N GLN A 765 6.02 25.31 0.77
CA GLN A 765 5.28 24.05 0.51
C GLN A 765 5.01 23.78 -0.97
N MET A 766 6.09 23.85 -1.77
CA MET A 766 6.08 23.49 -3.20
C MET A 766 7.07 22.35 -3.49
N LYS A 767 6.90 21.16 -2.89
CA LYS A 767 7.76 19.98 -3.21
C LYS A 767 7.75 19.58 -4.69
N CYS A 768 6.70 19.92 -5.45
CA CYS A 768 6.68 19.73 -6.90
C CYS A 768 7.61 20.68 -7.68
N PHE A 769 8.03 21.80 -7.08
CA PHE A 769 8.82 22.86 -7.74
C PHE A 769 10.10 23.20 -6.95
N SER A 770 10.36 22.51 -5.83
CA SER A 770 11.52 22.74 -4.98
C SER A 770 12.80 22.37 -5.74
N GLY A 771 13.61 23.38 -6.05
CA GLY A 771 14.85 23.27 -6.82
C GLY A 771 14.81 23.99 -8.16
N LEU A 772 13.63 24.24 -8.74
CA LEU A 772 13.53 24.98 -10.00
C LEU A 772 13.92 26.46 -9.82
N PRO A 773 14.80 27.02 -10.66
CA PRO A 773 14.75 28.43 -10.97
C PRO A 773 13.55 28.74 -11.88
N VAL A 774 13.23 30.03 -11.99
CA VAL A 774 12.47 30.69 -13.08
C VAL A 774 10.99 31.07 -12.82
N PHE A 775 10.06 30.22 -12.36
CA PHE A 775 8.61 30.59 -12.39
C PHE A 775 7.95 31.09 -11.08
N ASN A 776 7.34 32.28 -11.14
CA ASN A 776 6.45 32.86 -10.13
C ASN A 776 4.99 32.42 -10.38
N TYR A 777 4.56 31.34 -9.73
CA TYR A 777 3.21 30.81 -9.98
C TYR A 777 2.09 31.72 -9.43
N THR A 778 1.17 32.08 -10.33
CA THR A 778 -0.03 32.89 -10.05
C THR A 778 -1.25 31.99 -9.83
N LYS A 779 -2.29 32.54 -9.18
CA LYS A 779 -3.53 31.83 -8.87
C LYS A 779 -4.41 31.71 -10.12
N MET A 780 -5.13 30.61 -10.22
CA MET A 780 -6.18 30.44 -11.22
C MET A 780 -7.39 31.31 -10.88
N TYR A 781 -7.82 32.11 -11.85
CA TYR A 781 -9.11 32.80 -11.86
C TYR A 781 -9.86 32.38 -13.12
N GLY A 782 -11.14 32.09 -13.02
CA GLY A 782 -11.95 31.57 -14.12
C GLY A 782 -12.75 30.33 -13.69
N GLY A 783 -12.89 29.33 -14.56
CA GLY A 783 -13.62 28.11 -14.27
C GLY A 783 -13.21 26.88 -15.09
N ILE A 784 -13.68 25.72 -14.63
CA ILE A 784 -13.57 24.43 -15.32
C ILE A 784 -14.96 23.81 -15.52
N ASP A 785 -15.06 22.95 -16.53
CA ASP A 785 -16.27 22.19 -16.84
C ASP A 785 -15.91 20.83 -17.47
N ASP A 786 -16.84 19.86 -17.44
CA ASP A 786 -16.73 18.55 -18.13
C ASP A 786 -15.36 17.85 -17.93
N PHE A 787 -14.90 17.73 -16.67
CA PHE A 787 -13.59 17.13 -16.33
C PHE A 787 -13.65 15.60 -16.32
N ILE A 788 -12.97 14.97 -17.27
CA ILE A 788 -12.92 13.51 -17.47
C ILE A 788 -11.48 13.01 -17.37
N PHE A 789 -11.28 11.87 -16.70
CA PHE A 789 -10.03 11.12 -16.71
C PHE A 789 -10.31 9.67 -17.12
N LEU A 790 -9.62 9.16 -18.14
CA LEU A 790 -9.71 7.77 -18.61
C LEU A 790 -8.35 7.07 -18.57
N GLY A 791 -8.35 5.80 -18.18
CA GLY A 791 -7.20 4.89 -18.22
C GLY A 791 -7.04 4.20 -19.57
N ARG A 792 -6.91 5.01 -20.63
CA ARG A 792 -6.52 4.59 -22.00
C ARG A 792 -6.11 5.81 -22.84
N ALA A 793 -5.47 5.57 -23.98
CA ALA A 793 -5.31 6.61 -24.99
C ALA A 793 -6.64 6.89 -25.73
N LEU A 794 -6.99 8.17 -25.90
CA LEU A 794 -8.09 8.64 -26.73
C LEU A 794 -7.59 8.95 -28.15
N LYS A 795 -8.33 8.51 -29.16
CA LYS A 795 -8.09 8.89 -30.55
C LYS A 795 -8.46 10.35 -30.77
N SER A 796 -7.82 11.01 -31.74
CA SER A 796 -8.10 12.42 -32.07
C SER A 796 -9.58 12.69 -32.39
N SER A 797 -10.29 11.72 -32.97
CA SER A 797 -11.74 11.79 -33.23
C SER A 797 -12.60 11.79 -31.96
N GLU A 798 -12.15 11.10 -30.91
CA GLU A 798 -12.84 11.07 -29.62
C GLU A 798 -12.60 12.40 -28.89
N ILE A 799 -11.37 12.90 -28.88
CA ILE A 799 -11.03 14.24 -28.36
C ILE A 799 -11.82 15.35 -29.10
N ALA A 800 -11.96 15.25 -30.42
CA ALA A 800 -12.78 16.18 -31.19
C ALA A 800 -14.28 16.09 -30.87
N THR A 801 -14.77 14.91 -30.45
CA THR A 801 -16.16 14.73 -30.00
C THR A 801 -16.38 15.37 -28.63
N LEU A 802 -15.44 15.22 -27.69
CA LEU A 802 -15.48 15.90 -26.39
C LEU A 802 -15.38 17.44 -26.54
N ALA A 803 -14.51 17.92 -27.43
CA ALA A 803 -14.41 19.35 -27.76
C ALA A 803 -15.65 19.92 -28.49
N ALA A 804 -16.59 19.07 -28.90
CA ALA A 804 -17.88 19.47 -29.46
C ALA A 804 -19.04 19.36 -28.44
N SER A 805 -18.79 18.94 -27.18
CA SER A 805 -19.85 18.78 -26.17
C SER A 805 -20.49 20.11 -25.79
N LYS A 806 -19.69 21.19 -25.71
CA LYS A 806 -20.11 22.53 -25.32
C LYS A 806 -20.41 23.37 -26.56
N THR A 807 -21.66 23.73 -26.75
CA THR A 807 -22.09 24.60 -27.85
C THR A 807 -21.62 26.04 -27.62
N GLN A 808 -21.21 26.75 -28.70
CA GLN A 808 -20.78 28.17 -28.69
C GLN A 808 -21.83 29.19 -28.18
N THR A 809 -22.97 28.73 -27.67
CA THR A 809 -24.02 29.55 -27.07
C THR A 809 -23.86 29.74 -25.56
N ASP A 810 -22.89 29.06 -24.92
CA ASP A 810 -22.60 29.19 -23.47
C ASP A 810 -21.66 30.36 -23.12
N ASP A 811 -21.35 31.23 -24.11
CA ASP A 811 -20.48 32.41 -23.98
C ASP A 811 -21.25 33.69 -23.51
N ILE A 812 -22.11 33.56 -22.48
CA ILE A 812 -22.85 34.69 -21.86
C ILE A 812 -22.36 34.97 -20.43
#